data_AF-A0A8I2APW0-F1
#
_entry.id   AF-A0A8I2APW0-F1
#
_cell.length_a   1.000
_cell.length_b   1.000
_cell.length_c   1.000
_cell.angle_alpha   90.00
_cell.angle_beta   90.00
_cell.angle_gamma   90.00
#
_symmetry.space_group_name_H-M   'P 1'
#
loop_
_entity.id
_entity.type
_entity.pdbx_description
1 polymer ?
#
loop_
_entity_poly.entity_id
_entity_poly.type
_entity_poly.pdbx_seq_one_letter_code
_entity_poly.pdbx_strand_id
1 'polypeptide(L)'
;MREVKPTQKPVPSSDIKDLFFNSGLLDIWATSLEHKYIDRFGNCHLTAAGMEWLFKELVEKFKVDMNIAIVAAGYITIDSFQQGADLPNNELTQRNHILRDETTGEYYRWDGDLPKQVPAGSTPQSTGGIGKGAWISVGDASLRGDLNRESGARIIGTLSGESVEDRFESNEKYMSNVKVGRNPRYIKVRRVISWETQNVQEIIDLYGYTFFGQQGMFIDTDDDKLYLSYQSLGGENERKNVNWVVVFQWSTGQCITKFSTDSTGAPEGISVLKSGDTRILLLPDFSKHTTQRYVLPSYIQDGSHLVSTNSYNTGARYQHGSYGNRIAMLRDVSKGNNLYDDNGNRVDIYSTAGFIDGSALTKYASLSIDNMISGRWGGQPKRQGLTMGDNCIIASVAADTPTDGYKKDGLYGYLKYGLDGALIENGVFSPADLRVKLQNGGFGVLHTLENEGCCVTLEDGRPEIYTCLLGRLNDETNYNRSCIIIQHNCVYDDGVIDLSESAGANNQFYNDMPHNLHNLNEANPSFSGGNFSLASEVCDYMRSLGVGSYTLHNMNWFQIDSVGHIKLEPKSIITITNIDNNQFRIQWRNPNGWVGDVRLSRSEDYTINDTTYGRIQNSILPQYSGQQAIGVVNCPQWSPVGSGNGALFEAGYAKDRVLQLFIDSSNSLYVRLSTEVNRNTTTGWRKI
;
A
#
# COMPACT_ATOMS: atom_id res chain seq x y z
N MET A 1 -48.28 -44.90 5.16
CA MET A 1 -47.01 -44.75 5.92
C MET A 1 -47.35 -44.26 7.32
N ARG A 2 -46.68 -44.76 8.38
CA ARG A 2 -46.86 -44.21 9.75
C ARG A 2 -46.54 -42.72 9.71
N GLU A 3 -47.45 -41.86 10.18
CA GLU A 3 -47.18 -40.44 10.35
C GLU A 3 -46.08 -40.27 11.39
N VAL A 4 -44.85 -40.01 10.93
CA VAL A 4 -43.74 -39.60 11.79
C VAL A 4 -43.80 -38.08 11.89
N LYS A 5 -44.23 -37.58 13.05
CA LYS A 5 -44.16 -36.14 13.34
C LYS A 5 -42.67 -35.76 13.54
N PRO A 6 -42.10 -34.85 12.72
CA PRO A 6 -40.74 -34.38 12.90
C PRO A 6 -40.62 -33.60 14.20
N THR A 7 -39.40 -33.49 14.72
CA THR A 7 -39.08 -32.65 15.87
C THR A 7 -38.84 -31.20 15.42
N GLN A 8 -38.84 -30.26 16.38
CA GLN A 8 -38.53 -28.85 16.12
C GLN A 8 -37.05 -28.52 16.40
N LYS A 9 -36.15 -29.52 16.31
CA LYS A 9 -34.71 -29.31 16.50
C LYS A 9 -34.10 -28.54 15.31
N PRO A 10 -33.10 -27.66 15.55
CA PRO A 10 -32.44 -26.88 14.50
C PRO A 10 -31.93 -27.69 13.31
N VAL A 11 -31.73 -27.04 12.16
CA VAL A 11 -31.10 -27.65 10.97
C VAL A 11 -29.59 -27.36 11.00
N PRO A 12 -28.71 -28.38 10.85
CA PRO A 12 -29.01 -29.81 10.69
C PRO A 12 -29.39 -30.52 12.01
N SER A 13 -30.21 -31.57 11.91
CA SER A 13 -30.60 -32.43 13.05
C SER A 13 -30.23 -33.88 12.76
N SER A 14 -29.60 -34.54 13.72
CA SER A 14 -29.29 -35.98 13.68
C SER A 14 -30.40 -36.85 14.28
N ASP A 15 -31.54 -36.26 14.66
CA ASP A 15 -32.68 -37.01 15.18
C ASP A 15 -33.30 -37.90 14.09
N ILE A 16 -33.50 -39.18 14.41
CA ILE A 16 -33.98 -40.16 13.43
C ILE A 16 -35.36 -39.81 12.85
N LYS A 17 -36.22 -39.11 13.60
CA LYS A 17 -37.53 -38.65 13.09
C LYS A 17 -37.38 -37.53 12.07
N ASP A 18 -36.42 -36.65 12.29
CA ASP A 18 -36.09 -35.54 11.39
C ASP A 18 -35.43 -36.03 10.12
N LEU A 19 -34.52 -37.01 10.23
CA LEU A 19 -33.87 -37.65 9.08
C LEU A 19 -34.88 -38.38 8.20
N PHE A 20 -35.81 -39.14 8.79
CA PHE A 20 -36.86 -39.84 8.06
C PHE A 20 -37.86 -38.88 7.40
N PHE A 21 -38.26 -37.81 8.09
CA PHE A 21 -39.11 -36.78 7.49
C PHE A 21 -38.42 -36.07 6.33
N ASN A 22 -37.15 -35.69 6.51
CA ASN A 22 -36.34 -35.03 5.48
C ASN A 22 -36.13 -35.93 4.24
N SER A 23 -36.00 -37.24 4.39
CA SER A 23 -35.89 -38.15 3.24
C SER A 23 -37.17 -38.19 2.41
N GLY A 24 -38.35 -38.07 3.03
CA GLY A 24 -39.62 -37.92 2.31
C GLY A 24 -39.74 -36.59 1.57
N LEU A 25 -39.18 -35.51 2.13
CA LEU A 25 -39.12 -34.22 1.45
C LEU A 25 -38.14 -34.23 0.26
N LEU A 26 -37.04 -34.98 0.34
CA LEU A 26 -36.12 -35.16 -0.78
C LEU A 26 -36.77 -35.91 -1.95
N ASP A 27 -37.61 -36.91 -1.66
CA ASP A 27 -38.42 -37.60 -2.67
C ASP A 27 -39.38 -36.62 -3.35
N ILE A 28 -40.13 -35.84 -2.57
CA ILE A 28 -41.01 -34.78 -3.10
C ILE A 28 -40.22 -33.76 -3.94
N TRP A 29 -39.07 -33.30 -3.45
CA TRP A 29 -38.22 -32.37 -4.19
C TRP A 29 -37.80 -32.93 -5.55
N ALA A 30 -37.41 -34.21 -5.60
CA ALA A 30 -36.90 -34.85 -6.80
C ALA A 30 -38.00 -35.25 -7.80
N THR A 31 -39.15 -35.72 -7.33
CA THR A 31 -40.16 -36.38 -8.19
C THR A 31 -41.45 -35.60 -8.36
N SER A 32 -41.73 -34.61 -7.51
CA SER A 32 -42.97 -33.84 -7.62
C SER A 32 -42.94 -32.89 -8.81
N LEU A 33 -44.08 -32.78 -9.51
CA LEU A 33 -44.31 -31.79 -10.56
C LEU A 33 -44.81 -30.45 -10.00
N GLU A 34 -45.24 -30.41 -8.74
CA GLU A 34 -45.58 -29.17 -8.06
C GLU A 34 -44.33 -28.31 -7.87
N HIS A 35 -44.43 -26.99 -8.01
CA HIS A 35 -43.24 -26.13 -7.97
C HIS A 35 -42.62 -25.96 -6.58
N LYS A 36 -43.39 -26.24 -5.53
CA LYS A 36 -43.02 -25.92 -4.15
C LYS A 36 -43.39 -27.05 -3.19
N TYR A 37 -42.65 -27.14 -2.09
CA TYR A 37 -42.97 -27.96 -0.94
C TYR A 37 -42.72 -27.19 0.35
N ILE A 38 -43.29 -27.68 1.46
CA ILE A 38 -43.18 -27.05 2.79
C ILE A 38 -42.33 -27.94 3.69
N ASP A 39 -41.38 -27.35 4.41
CA ASP A 39 -40.54 -28.07 5.37
C ASP A 39 -41.22 -28.25 6.75
N ARG A 40 -40.53 -28.90 7.69
CA ARG A 40 -41.05 -29.17 9.04
C ARG A 40 -41.26 -27.93 9.91
N PHE A 41 -40.74 -26.78 9.50
CA PHE A 41 -40.91 -25.50 10.18
C PHE A 41 -41.96 -24.61 9.48
N GLY A 42 -42.56 -25.10 8.40
CA GLY A 42 -43.52 -24.33 7.61
C GLY A 42 -42.87 -23.45 6.53
N ASN A 43 -41.56 -23.54 6.31
CA ASN A 43 -40.92 -22.74 5.26
C ASN A 43 -41.14 -23.37 3.89
N CYS A 44 -41.27 -22.51 2.89
CA CYS A 44 -41.54 -22.91 1.52
C CYS A 44 -40.24 -23.02 0.71
N HIS A 45 -40.08 -24.12 -0.02
CA HIS A 45 -38.92 -24.44 -0.84
C HIS A 45 -39.35 -24.82 -2.26
N LEU A 46 -38.46 -24.66 -3.23
CA LEU A 46 -38.71 -25.08 -4.62
C LEU A 46 -38.37 -26.56 -4.80
N THR A 47 -39.19 -27.28 -5.54
CA THR A 47 -38.86 -28.62 -6.07
C THR A 47 -37.91 -28.51 -7.27
N ALA A 48 -37.37 -29.63 -7.74
CA ALA A 48 -36.60 -29.67 -8.99
C ALA A 48 -37.42 -29.13 -10.18
N ALA A 49 -38.69 -29.52 -10.30
CA ALA A 49 -39.60 -29.01 -11.33
C ALA A 49 -39.85 -27.49 -11.19
N GLY A 50 -39.99 -26.99 -9.95
CA GLY A 50 -40.15 -25.56 -9.68
C GLY A 50 -38.93 -24.73 -10.04
N MET A 51 -37.72 -25.26 -9.82
CA MET A 51 -36.47 -24.61 -10.24
C MET A 51 -36.32 -24.59 -11.76
N GLU A 52 -36.65 -25.68 -12.45
CA GLU A 52 -36.64 -25.74 -13.91
C GLU A 52 -37.66 -24.75 -14.52
N TRP A 53 -38.87 -24.68 -13.95
CA TRP A 53 -39.87 -23.70 -14.35
C TRP A 53 -39.39 -22.26 -14.18
N LEU A 54 -38.84 -21.94 -13.00
CA LEU A 54 -38.32 -20.59 -12.73
C LEU A 54 -37.18 -20.22 -13.69
N PHE A 55 -36.28 -21.16 -13.99
CA PHE A 55 -35.22 -20.97 -14.96
C PHE A 55 -35.77 -20.72 -16.37
N LYS A 56 -36.77 -21.50 -16.80
CA LYS A 56 -37.43 -21.29 -18.10
C LYS A 56 -38.12 -19.94 -18.18
N GLU A 57 -38.85 -19.52 -17.14
CA GLU A 57 -39.48 -18.20 -17.09
C GLU A 57 -38.45 -17.07 -17.16
N LEU A 58 -37.34 -17.18 -16.40
CA LEU A 58 -36.26 -16.21 -16.45
C LEU A 58 -35.67 -16.10 -17.86
N VAL A 59 -35.37 -17.24 -18.49
CA VAL A 59 -34.82 -17.27 -19.86
C VAL A 59 -35.79 -16.65 -20.87
N GLU A 60 -37.09 -16.97 -20.79
CA GLU A 60 -38.08 -16.37 -21.69
C GLU A 60 -38.23 -14.86 -21.46
N LYS A 61 -38.23 -14.42 -20.19
CA LYS A 61 -38.26 -13.00 -19.85
C LYS A 61 -37.03 -12.26 -20.39
N PHE A 62 -35.83 -12.84 -20.23
CA PHE A 62 -34.60 -12.27 -20.80
C PHE A 62 -34.67 -12.12 -22.33
N LYS A 63 -35.25 -13.10 -23.04
CA LYS A 63 -35.46 -12.99 -24.50
C LYS A 63 -36.40 -11.84 -24.85
N VAL A 64 -37.50 -11.68 -24.11
CA VAL A 64 -38.48 -10.61 -24.33
C VAL A 64 -37.85 -9.24 -24.05
N ASP A 65 -37.17 -9.08 -22.92
CA ASP A 65 -36.54 -7.81 -22.54
C ASP A 65 -35.44 -7.40 -23.53
N MET A 66 -34.65 -8.35 -24.02
CA MET A 66 -33.66 -8.12 -25.08
C MET A 66 -34.31 -7.65 -26.38
N ASN A 67 -35.41 -8.29 -26.81
CA ASN A 67 -36.14 -7.88 -28.02
C ASN A 67 -36.72 -6.47 -27.88
N ILE A 68 -37.24 -6.11 -26.70
CA ILE A 68 -37.73 -4.76 -26.41
C ILE A 68 -36.59 -3.75 -26.50
N ALA A 69 -35.41 -4.05 -25.95
CA ALA A 69 -34.25 -3.16 -25.99
C ALA A 69 -33.75 -2.91 -27.42
N ILE A 70 -33.73 -3.94 -28.27
CA ILE A 70 -33.36 -3.83 -29.69
C ILE A 70 -34.33 -2.92 -30.45
N VAL A 71 -35.64 -3.11 -30.24
CA VAL A 71 -36.68 -2.29 -30.87
C VAL A 71 -36.63 -0.85 -30.36
N ALA A 72 -36.43 -0.65 -29.05
CA ALA A 72 -36.29 0.68 -28.46
C ALA A 72 -35.05 1.44 -28.98
N ALA A 73 -33.98 0.72 -29.33
CA ALA A 73 -32.80 1.27 -29.98
C ALA A 73 -33.01 1.59 -31.48
N GLY A 74 -34.21 1.36 -32.01
CA GLY A 74 -34.59 1.69 -33.39
C GLY A 74 -34.16 0.66 -34.44
N TYR A 75 -33.69 -0.51 -34.01
CA TYR A 75 -33.29 -1.61 -34.89
C TYR A 75 -34.45 -2.57 -35.17
N ILE A 76 -34.42 -3.17 -36.35
CA ILE A 76 -35.35 -4.22 -36.77
C ILE A 76 -34.54 -5.49 -36.96
N THR A 77 -34.71 -6.48 -36.07
CA THR A 77 -34.13 -7.80 -36.26
C THR A 77 -34.86 -8.49 -37.40
N ILE A 78 -34.12 -8.83 -38.46
CA ILE A 78 -34.67 -9.54 -39.61
C ILE A 78 -34.74 -11.04 -39.31
N ASP A 79 -33.59 -11.65 -39.00
CA ASP A 79 -33.49 -12.98 -38.38
C ASP A 79 -32.01 -13.24 -38.00
N SER A 80 -31.37 -14.24 -38.62
CA SER A 80 -29.98 -14.61 -38.41
C SER A 80 -29.20 -14.87 -39.69
N PHE A 81 -27.87 -14.85 -39.60
CA PHE A 81 -27.01 -15.23 -40.71
C PHE A 81 -27.19 -16.70 -41.13
N GLN A 82 -27.54 -17.57 -40.16
CA GLN A 82 -27.77 -18.99 -40.37
C GLN A 82 -29.04 -19.26 -41.16
N GLN A 83 -30.12 -18.50 -40.93
CA GLN A 83 -31.35 -18.58 -41.71
C GLN A 83 -31.30 -17.73 -43.00
N GLY A 84 -30.40 -16.75 -43.06
CA GLY A 84 -30.37 -15.74 -44.10
C GLY A 84 -31.32 -14.59 -43.75
N ALA A 85 -31.27 -13.50 -44.52
CA ALA A 85 -32.22 -12.41 -44.31
C ALA A 85 -33.64 -12.87 -44.71
N ASP A 86 -34.57 -12.94 -43.76
CA ASP A 86 -35.99 -13.25 -44.01
C ASP A 86 -36.74 -12.06 -44.65
N LEU A 87 -36.26 -11.67 -45.82
CA LEU A 87 -36.78 -10.60 -46.67
C LEU A 87 -36.76 -11.07 -48.13
N PRO A 88 -37.55 -10.44 -49.03
CA PRO A 88 -37.52 -10.79 -50.45
C PRO A 88 -36.09 -10.80 -51.00
N ASN A 89 -35.72 -11.88 -51.69
CA ASN A 89 -34.39 -12.13 -52.24
C ASN A 89 -33.24 -12.19 -51.22
N ASN A 90 -33.50 -12.38 -49.92
CA ASN A 90 -32.50 -12.37 -48.86
C ASN A 90 -31.68 -11.07 -48.79
N GLU A 91 -32.32 -9.93 -49.03
CA GLU A 91 -31.66 -8.61 -49.03
C GLU A 91 -32.03 -7.74 -47.85
N LEU A 92 -31.03 -7.22 -47.14
CA LEU A 92 -31.22 -6.06 -46.29
C LEU A 92 -31.39 -4.82 -47.15
N THR A 93 -32.48 -4.09 -46.93
CA THR A 93 -32.82 -2.88 -47.69
C THR A 93 -32.76 -1.61 -46.84
N GLN A 94 -32.67 -1.72 -45.52
CA GLN A 94 -32.64 -0.57 -44.60
C GLN A 94 -31.41 -0.61 -43.68
N ARG A 95 -30.93 0.58 -43.29
CA ARG A 95 -29.75 0.78 -42.43
C ARG A 95 -29.93 0.23 -41.01
N ASN A 96 -31.16 0.16 -40.53
CA ASN A 96 -31.50 -0.29 -39.18
C ASN A 96 -31.91 -1.77 -39.14
N HIS A 97 -31.81 -2.50 -40.26
CA HIS A 97 -31.93 -3.95 -40.25
C HIS A 97 -30.69 -4.57 -39.60
N ILE A 98 -30.90 -5.51 -38.70
CA ILE A 98 -29.84 -6.28 -38.05
C ILE A 98 -30.08 -7.77 -38.21
N LEU A 99 -28.99 -8.54 -38.27
CA LEU A 99 -29.03 -10.00 -38.17
C LEU A 99 -28.22 -10.46 -36.95
N ARG A 100 -28.70 -11.53 -36.32
CA ARG A 100 -27.96 -12.22 -35.27
C ARG A 100 -27.04 -13.27 -35.87
N ASP A 101 -25.83 -13.42 -35.36
CA ASP A 101 -25.08 -14.66 -35.51
C ASP A 101 -25.51 -15.62 -34.39
N GLU A 102 -26.23 -16.69 -34.72
CA GLU A 102 -26.72 -17.66 -33.73
C GLU A 102 -25.61 -18.38 -32.97
N THR A 103 -24.39 -18.43 -33.54
CA THR A 103 -23.24 -19.09 -32.91
C THR A 103 -22.71 -18.28 -31.73
N THR A 104 -22.68 -16.95 -31.86
CA THR A 104 -22.12 -16.05 -30.84
C THR A 104 -23.20 -15.31 -30.06
N GLY A 105 -24.43 -15.25 -30.59
CA GLY A 105 -25.53 -14.45 -30.05
C GLY A 105 -25.43 -12.96 -30.38
N GLU A 106 -24.38 -12.52 -31.08
CA GLU A 106 -24.15 -11.10 -31.38
C GLU A 106 -25.00 -10.60 -32.56
N TYR A 107 -25.41 -9.34 -32.49
CA TYR A 107 -26.16 -8.68 -33.55
C TYR A 107 -25.27 -7.75 -34.37
N TYR A 108 -25.47 -7.77 -35.68
CA TYR A 108 -24.71 -6.98 -36.65
C TYR A 108 -25.61 -6.15 -37.54
N ARG A 109 -25.20 -4.91 -37.82
CA ARG A 109 -25.79 -4.04 -38.85
C ARG A 109 -24.83 -3.91 -40.04
N TRP A 110 -25.38 -3.75 -41.25
CA TRP A 110 -24.57 -3.50 -42.44
C TRP A 110 -24.27 -2.01 -42.59
N ASP A 111 -22.99 -1.65 -42.67
CA ASP A 111 -22.50 -0.27 -42.80
C ASP A 111 -22.09 0.09 -44.23
N GLY A 112 -22.09 -0.87 -45.16
CA GLY A 112 -21.78 -0.66 -46.57
C GLY A 112 -22.98 -0.21 -47.41
N ASP A 113 -22.88 -0.40 -48.73
CA ASP A 113 -23.95 -0.04 -49.66
C ASP A 113 -25.13 -1.03 -49.60
N LEU A 114 -26.36 -0.52 -49.75
CA LEU A 114 -27.61 -1.28 -49.76
C LEU A 114 -28.22 -1.32 -51.17
N PRO A 115 -28.93 -2.39 -51.58
CA PRO A 115 -29.30 -3.56 -50.78
C PRO A 115 -28.15 -4.55 -50.55
N LYS A 116 -28.17 -5.25 -49.41
CA LYS A 116 -27.16 -6.24 -49.03
C LYS A 116 -27.72 -7.66 -49.03
N GLN A 117 -27.23 -8.49 -49.95
CA GLN A 117 -27.49 -9.93 -50.01
C GLN A 117 -26.87 -10.70 -48.84
N VAL A 118 -27.68 -11.50 -48.14
CA VAL A 118 -27.29 -12.35 -47.00
C VAL A 118 -27.89 -13.76 -47.14
N PRO A 119 -27.19 -14.69 -47.82
CA PRO A 119 -27.65 -16.06 -47.98
C PRO A 119 -27.76 -16.83 -46.66
N ALA A 120 -28.60 -17.85 -46.62
CA ALA A 120 -28.66 -18.80 -45.51
C ALA A 120 -27.32 -19.53 -45.30
N GLY A 121 -27.02 -19.87 -44.06
CA GLY A 121 -25.76 -20.52 -43.65
C GLY A 121 -24.53 -19.61 -43.72
N SER A 122 -24.73 -18.29 -43.77
CA SER A 122 -23.64 -17.32 -43.85
C SER A 122 -23.13 -16.92 -42.45
N THR A 123 -22.11 -16.06 -42.44
CA THR A 123 -21.55 -15.40 -41.26
C THR A 123 -21.18 -13.95 -41.62
N PRO A 124 -21.00 -13.04 -40.65
CA PRO A 124 -20.49 -11.69 -40.94
C PRO A 124 -19.18 -11.74 -41.75
N GLN A 125 -18.28 -12.65 -41.37
CA GLN A 125 -16.98 -12.78 -42.03
C GLN A 125 -17.09 -13.27 -43.48
N SER A 126 -17.97 -14.23 -43.77
CA SER A 126 -18.13 -14.80 -45.11
C SER A 126 -18.93 -13.92 -46.07
N THR A 127 -19.65 -12.91 -45.56
CA THR A 127 -20.51 -12.02 -46.37
C THR A 127 -20.06 -10.57 -46.38
N GLY A 128 -18.81 -10.26 -46.02
CA GLY A 128 -18.27 -8.90 -46.18
C GLY A 128 -17.23 -8.50 -45.15
N GLY A 129 -17.03 -9.29 -44.10
CA GLY A 129 -16.10 -8.96 -43.02
C GLY A 129 -16.71 -8.01 -41.98
N ILE A 130 -15.99 -7.81 -40.88
CA ILE A 130 -16.39 -6.93 -39.78
C ILE A 130 -15.55 -5.65 -39.84
N GLY A 131 -16.20 -4.47 -39.79
CA GLY A 131 -15.53 -3.18 -39.80
C GLY A 131 -16.31 -2.07 -40.52
N LYS A 132 -15.68 -0.90 -40.63
CA LYS A 132 -16.28 0.27 -41.31
C LYS A 132 -16.56 -0.04 -42.78
N GLY A 133 -17.77 0.26 -43.24
CA GLY A 133 -18.23 -0.09 -44.59
C GLY A 133 -18.57 -1.59 -44.79
N ALA A 134 -18.58 -2.38 -43.72
CA ALA A 134 -18.92 -3.80 -43.70
C ALA A 134 -19.89 -4.12 -42.55
N TRP A 135 -19.84 -5.31 -41.95
CA TRP A 135 -20.67 -5.62 -40.77
C TRP A 135 -20.12 -4.93 -39.52
N ILE A 136 -21.00 -4.28 -38.75
CA ILE A 136 -20.65 -3.65 -37.47
C ILE A 136 -21.44 -4.31 -36.36
N SER A 137 -20.74 -4.78 -35.31
CA SER A 137 -21.37 -5.31 -34.11
C SER A 137 -22.14 -4.18 -33.40
N VAL A 138 -23.42 -4.42 -33.13
CA VAL A 138 -24.30 -3.46 -32.45
C VAL A 138 -23.86 -3.28 -30.99
N GLY A 139 -23.35 -4.33 -30.34
CA GLY A 139 -22.84 -4.27 -28.98
C GLY A 139 -21.57 -3.40 -28.85
N ASP A 140 -20.61 -3.53 -29.78
CA ASP A 140 -19.40 -2.70 -29.81
C ASP A 140 -19.72 -1.23 -30.10
N ALA A 141 -20.66 -0.95 -31.02
CA ALA A 141 -21.07 0.41 -31.34
C ALA A 141 -21.71 1.12 -30.13
N SER A 142 -22.55 0.42 -29.35
CA SER A 142 -23.13 0.94 -28.12
C SER A 142 -22.07 1.17 -27.04
N LEU A 143 -21.17 0.21 -26.80
CA LEU A 143 -20.09 0.36 -25.81
C LEU A 143 -19.16 1.54 -26.13
N ARG A 144 -18.78 1.72 -27.41
CA ARG A 144 -17.99 2.89 -27.84
C ARG A 144 -18.74 4.20 -27.61
N GLY A 145 -20.06 4.19 -27.84
CA GLY A 145 -20.94 5.30 -27.52
C GLY A 145 -20.89 5.63 -26.03
N ASP A 146 -21.08 4.63 -25.18
CA ASP A 146 -21.10 4.77 -23.72
C ASP A 146 -19.75 5.25 -23.15
N LEU A 147 -18.63 4.72 -23.66
CA LEU A 147 -17.28 5.16 -23.29
C LEU A 147 -16.97 6.60 -23.72
N ASN A 148 -17.63 7.11 -24.77
CA ASN A 148 -17.45 8.48 -25.27
C ASN A 148 -18.36 9.51 -24.58
N ARG A 149 -19.27 9.08 -23.70
CA ARG A 149 -20.09 10.00 -22.89
C ARG A 149 -19.25 10.58 -21.75
N GLU A 150 -19.72 11.68 -21.16
CA GLU A 150 -19.13 12.25 -19.93
C GLU A 150 -19.05 11.21 -18.80
N SER A 151 -20.01 10.29 -18.72
CA SER A 151 -20.02 9.19 -17.76
C SER A 151 -19.15 7.99 -18.16
N GLY A 152 -18.41 8.05 -19.27
CA GLY A 152 -17.70 6.90 -19.83
C GLY A 152 -16.63 6.32 -18.90
N ALA A 153 -15.92 7.20 -18.15
CA ALA A 153 -14.93 6.78 -17.16
C ALA A 153 -15.55 6.00 -15.97
N ARG A 154 -16.85 6.15 -15.70
CA ARG A 154 -17.57 5.40 -14.66
C ARG A 154 -17.77 3.92 -15.01
N ILE A 155 -17.63 3.56 -16.29
CA ILE A 155 -17.85 2.19 -16.80
C ILE A 155 -16.53 1.40 -16.78
N ILE A 156 -15.38 2.07 -16.62
CA ILE A 156 -14.07 1.44 -16.53
C ILE A 156 -13.74 1.17 -15.06
N GLY A 157 -13.79 -0.09 -14.66
CA GLY A 157 -13.36 -0.53 -13.32
C GLY A 157 -11.83 -0.52 -13.15
N THR A 158 -11.40 -0.35 -11.91
CA THR A 158 -10.01 -0.45 -11.48
C THR A 158 -9.79 -1.72 -10.64
N LEU A 159 -8.54 -2.06 -10.33
CA LEU A 159 -8.22 -3.21 -9.48
C LEU A 159 -8.74 -3.05 -8.03
N SER A 160 -9.01 -1.82 -7.57
CA SER A 160 -9.58 -1.55 -6.24
C SER A 160 -11.11 -1.74 -6.18
N GLY A 161 -11.77 -2.04 -7.30
CA GLY A 161 -13.24 -2.14 -7.39
C GLY A 161 -13.95 -0.80 -7.61
N GLU A 162 -13.22 0.32 -7.65
CA GLU A 162 -13.72 1.66 -7.97
C GLU A 162 -13.73 1.91 -9.49
N SER A 163 -14.46 2.92 -9.97
CA SER A 163 -14.33 3.36 -11.37
C SER A 163 -13.17 4.34 -11.57
N VAL A 164 -12.73 4.50 -12.82
CA VAL A 164 -11.69 5.49 -13.18
C VAL A 164 -12.12 6.92 -12.83
N GLU A 165 -13.41 7.23 -12.97
CA GLU A 165 -13.96 8.55 -12.60
C GLU A 165 -13.83 8.82 -11.10
N ASP A 166 -14.22 7.85 -10.26
CA ASP A 166 -14.13 8.00 -8.80
C ASP A 166 -12.68 8.27 -8.38
N ARG A 167 -11.71 7.61 -9.05
CA ARG A 167 -10.29 7.83 -8.80
C ARG A 167 -9.82 9.24 -9.20
N PHE A 168 -10.35 9.81 -10.27
CA PHE A 168 -10.03 11.18 -10.68
C PHE A 168 -10.58 12.20 -9.69
N GLU A 169 -11.82 12.05 -9.24
CA GLU A 169 -12.44 12.92 -8.23
C GLU A 169 -11.65 12.91 -6.91
N SER A 170 -11.23 11.73 -6.44
CA SER A 170 -10.37 11.58 -5.26
C SER A 170 -9.02 12.29 -5.43
N ASN A 171 -8.41 12.18 -6.62
CA ASN A 171 -7.15 12.85 -6.94
C ASN A 171 -7.31 14.38 -7.02
N GLU A 172 -8.40 14.88 -7.62
CA GLU A 172 -8.67 16.32 -7.66
C GLU A 172 -8.85 16.92 -6.27
N LYS A 173 -9.53 16.20 -5.37
CA LYS A 173 -9.68 16.61 -3.97
C LYS A 173 -8.36 16.56 -3.20
N TYR A 174 -7.52 15.55 -3.44
CA TYR A 174 -6.16 15.51 -2.93
C TYR A 174 -5.37 16.75 -3.41
N MET A 175 -5.42 17.05 -4.70
CA MET A 175 -4.69 18.18 -5.31
C MET A 175 -5.24 19.55 -4.90
N SER A 176 -6.55 19.68 -4.65
CA SER A 176 -7.14 20.93 -4.16
C SER A 176 -6.64 21.24 -2.74
N ASN A 177 -6.59 20.26 -1.85
CA ASN A 177 -6.02 20.43 -0.52
C ASN A 177 -4.53 20.84 -0.54
N VAL A 178 -3.73 20.25 -1.44
CA VAL A 178 -2.33 20.63 -1.66
C VAL A 178 -2.21 22.08 -2.15
N LYS A 179 -3.09 22.52 -3.07
CA LYS A 179 -3.07 23.89 -3.62
C LYS A 179 -3.39 24.98 -2.59
N VAL A 180 -4.16 24.68 -1.54
CA VAL A 180 -4.46 25.61 -0.43
C VAL A 180 -3.39 25.52 0.69
N GLY A 181 -2.30 24.78 0.47
CA GLY A 181 -1.20 24.65 1.44
C GLY A 181 -1.52 23.74 2.63
N ARG A 182 -2.55 22.89 2.53
CA ARG A 182 -2.86 21.86 3.53
C ARG A 182 -2.09 20.58 3.18
N ASN A 183 -1.41 19.97 4.15
CA ASN A 183 -0.90 18.61 3.98
C ASN A 183 -2.07 17.64 4.12
N PRO A 184 -2.46 16.88 3.08
CA PRO A 184 -3.55 15.93 3.18
C PRO A 184 -3.25 14.89 4.28
N ARG A 185 -4.17 14.78 5.23
CA ARG A 185 -4.11 13.82 6.34
C ARG A 185 -5.35 12.96 6.31
N TYR A 186 -5.31 11.95 5.44
CA TYR A 186 -6.37 10.98 5.32
C TYR A 186 -6.00 9.73 6.08
N ILE A 187 -6.92 9.29 6.93
CA ILE A 187 -6.80 8.02 7.63
C ILE A 187 -8.05 7.17 7.39
N LYS A 188 -7.89 5.86 7.51
CA LYS A 188 -9.00 4.91 7.47
C LYS A 188 -8.90 3.96 8.65
N VAL A 189 -10.00 3.78 9.37
CA VAL A 189 -10.08 2.74 10.40
C VAL A 189 -10.28 1.41 9.67
N ARG A 190 -9.27 0.55 9.72
CA ARG A 190 -9.28 -0.73 9.00
C ARG A 190 -9.78 -1.87 9.86
N ARG A 191 -9.52 -1.82 11.16
CA ARG A 191 -9.96 -2.83 12.12
C ARG A 191 -10.25 -2.22 13.48
N VAL A 192 -11.21 -2.81 14.19
CA VAL A 192 -11.39 -2.63 15.63
C VAL A 192 -11.35 -4.01 16.25
N ILE A 193 -10.34 -4.26 17.09
CA ILE A 193 -10.24 -5.45 17.91
C ILE A 193 -10.70 -5.06 19.32
N SER A 194 -11.93 -5.42 19.66
CA SER A 194 -12.54 -5.07 20.94
C SER A 194 -11.79 -5.75 22.08
N TRP A 195 -11.85 -5.17 23.28
CA TRP A 195 -11.25 -5.78 24.48
C TRP A 195 -11.75 -7.22 24.71
N GLU A 196 -13.04 -7.46 24.51
CA GLU A 196 -13.67 -8.78 24.66
C GLU A 196 -13.10 -9.76 23.65
N THR A 197 -12.96 -9.39 22.37
CA THR A 197 -12.40 -10.29 21.35
C THR A 197 -10.95 -10.70 21.63
N GLN A 198 -10.22 -9.94 22.45
CA GLN A 198 -8.86 -10.28 22.85
C GLN A 198 -8.83 -11.34 23.98
N ASN A 199 -9.95 -11.57 24.70
CA ASN A 199 -10.04 -12.23 26.04
C ASN A 199 -8.80 -12.01 26.93
N VAL A 200 -8.30 -10.78 27.03
CA VAL A 200 -7.12 -10.49 27.84
C VAL A 200 -7.36 -10.84 29.32
N GLN A 201 -8.58 -10.62 29.81
CA GLN A 201 -8.93 -10.89 31.20
C GLN A 201 -8.75 -12.37 31.58
N GLU A 202 -9.09 -13.29 30.67
CA GLU A 202 -8.90 -14.73 30.89
C GLU A 202 -7.43 -15.07 31.10
N ILE A 203 -6.53 -14.46 30.34
CA ILE A 203 -5.07 -14.64 30.49
C ILE A 203 -4.61 -14.07 31.84
N ILE A 204 -5.08 -12.86 32.20
CA ILE A 204 -4.76 -12.22 33.47
C ILE A 204 -5.13 -13.14 34.64
N ASP A 205 -6.37 -13.64 34.63
CA ASP A 205 -6.92 -14.46 35.71
C ASP A 205 -6.22 -15.82 35.78
N LEU A 206 -5.98 -16.47 34.63
CA LEU A 206 -5.39 -17.81 34.56
C LEU A 206 -3.95 -17.84 35.06
N TYR A 207 -3.16 -16.78 34.80
CA TYR A 207 -1.74 -16.74 35.13
C TYR A 207 -1.39 -15.79 36.28
N GLY A 208 -2.38 -15.11 36.86
CA GLY A 208 -2.19 -14.20 38.00
C GLY A 208 -1.35 -12.97 37.65
N TYR A 209 -1.56 -12.39 36.47
CA TYR A 209 -0.85 -11.16 36.07
C TYR A 209 -1.43 -9.93 36.78
N THR A 210 -0.56 -8.98 37.12
CA THR A 210 -0.97 -7.68 37.67
C THR A 210 -1.07 -6.60 36.61
N PHE A 211 -0.48 -6.84 35.44
CA PHE A 211 -0.56 -5.98 34.28
C PHE A 211 -0.52 -6.83 33.01
N PHE A 212 -1.33 -6.46 32.02
CA PHE A 212 -1.29 -7.03 30.69
C PHE A 212 -1.63 -5.94 29.67
N GLY A 213 -0.64 -5.48 28.91
CA GLY A 213 -0.78 -4.33 28.01
C GLY A 213 -0.27 -4.63 26.61
N GLN A 214 -1.05 -4.26 25.59
CA GLN A 214 -0.62 -4.32 24.20
C GLN A 214 0.52 -3.32 23.97
N GLN A 215 1.54 -3.70 23.19
CA GLN A 215 2.75 -2.90 22.97
C GLN A 215 3.14 -2.78 21.49
N GLY A 216 3.01 -3.85 20.71
CA GLY A 216 3.40 -3.86 19.30
C GLY A 216 2.39 -4.55 18.39
N MET A 217 2.55 -4.35 17.08
CA MET A 217 1.70 -4.89 16.03
C MET A 217 2.50 -5.28 14.79
N PHE A 218 2.11 -6.38 14.15
CA PHE A 218 2.57 -6.76 12.80
C PHE A 218 1.40 -7.28 11.96
N ILE A 219 1.26 -6.79 10.73
CA ILE A 219 0.22 -7.20 9.77
C ILE A 219 0.88 -7.98 8.64
N ASP A 220 0.42 -9.21 8.48
CA ASP A 220 0.82 -10.12 7.42
C ASP A 220 -0.38 -10.32 6.48
N THR A 221 -0.41 -9.57 5.39
CA THR A 221 -1.53 -9.58 4.43
C THR A 221 -1.57 -10.88 3.61
N ASP A 222 -0.42 -11.48 3.25
CA ASP A 222 -0.46 -12.72 2.47
C ASP A 222 -0.93 -13.93 3.31
N ASP A 223 -0.70 -13.92 4.63
CA ASP A 223 -1.19 -14.97 5.53
C ASP A 223 -2.56 -14.65 6.15
N ASP A 224 -3.11 -13.48 5.85
CA ASP A 224 -4.34 -12.96 6.46
C ASP A 224 -4.28 -12.92 8.00
N LYS A 225 -3.15 -12.44 8.56
CA LYS A 225 -2.90 -12.43 10.01
C LYS A 225 -2.52 -11.06 10.54
N LEU A 226 -3.04 -10.75 11.73
CA LEU A 226 -2.65 -9.63 12.57
C LEU A 226 -2.05 -10.19 13.86
N TYR A 227 -0.79 -9.85 14.15
CA TYR A 227 -0.10 -10.23 15.38
C TYR A 227 -0.03 -9.02 16.30
N LEU A 228 -0.54 -9.16 17.51
CA LEU A 228 -0.43 -8.16 18.57
C LEU A 228 0.43 -8.72 19.71
N SER A 229 1.48 -7.99 20.08
CA SER A 229 2.35 -8.34 21.20
C SER A 229 1.92 -7.63 22.47
N TYR A 230 2.02 -8.35 23.60
CA TYR A 230 1.62 -7.87 24.91
C TYR A 230 2.74 -8.07 25.93
N GLN A 231 2.91 -7.09 26.79
CA GLN A 231 3.67 -7.20 28.03
C GLN A 231 2.78 -7.76 29.13
N SER A 232 3.26 -8.77 29.86
CA SER A 232 2.70 -9.14 31.16
C SER A 232 3.63 -8.69 32.29
N LEU A 233 3.08 -8.30 33.44
CA LEU A 233 3.81 -8.17 34.71
C LEU A 233 3.14 -9.03 35.78
N GLY A 234 3.95 -9.57 36.69
CA GLY A 234 3.48 -10.51 37.70
C GLY A 234 3.44 -11.94 37.17
N GLY A 235 2.53 -12.74 37.71
CA GLY A 235 2.46 -14.17 37.50
C GLY A 235 3.51 -14.98 38.25
N GLU A 236 3.39 -16.30 38.15
CA GLU A 236 4.23 -17.28 38.85
C GLU A 236 4.93 -18.22 37.85
N ASN A 237 5.94 -18.96 38.36
CA ASN A 237 6.67 -19.99 37.63
C ASN A 237 7.34 -19.48 36.33
N GLU A 238 7.43 -20.34 35.32
CA GLU A 238 8.07 -20.09 34.01
C GLU A 238 7.35 -19.05 33.14
N ARG A 239 6.14 -18.62 33.52
CA ARG A 239 5.35 -17.61 32.80
C ARG A 239 5.32 -16.24 33.48
N LYS A 240 6.27 -15.98 34.38
CA LYS A 240 6.40 -14.69 35.05
C LYS A 240 6.99 -13.63 34.12
N ASN A 241 6.30 -12.50 33.99
CA ASN A 241 6.73 -11.34 33.17
C ASN A 241 7.04 -11.64 31.69
N VAL A 242 6.42 -12.69 31.13
CA VAL A 242 6.64 -13.12 29.76
C VAL A 242 5.91 -12.25 28.75
N ASN A 243 6.37 -12.23 27.51
CA ASN A 243 5.65 -11.64 26.41
C ASN A 243 4.61 -12.61 25.86
N TRP A 244 3.45 -12.06 25.54
CA TRP A 244 2.36 -12.77 24.88
C TRP A 244 2.17 -12.26 23.47
N VAL A 245 1.73 -13.14 22.58
CA VAL A 245 1.30 -12.80 21.23
C VAL A 245 -0.10 -13.35 21.03
N VAL A 246 -1.00 -12.47 20.59
CA VAL A 246 -2.36 -12.82 20.18
C VAL A 246 -2.44 -12.63 18.67
N VAL A 247 -2.88 -13.66 17.97
CA VAL A 247 -3.01 -13.68 16.51
C VAL A 247 -4.47 -13.61 16.15
N PHE A 248 -4.82 -12.65 15.31
CA PHE A 248 -6.14 -12.49 14.73
C PHE A 248 -6.09 -12.74 13.22
N GLN A 249 -7.21 -13.15 12.65
CA GLN A 249 -7.38 -13.13 11.21
C GLN A 249 -7.54 -11.68 10.76
N TRP A 250 -6.72 -11.21 9.83
CA TRP A 250 -6.72 -9.81 9.41
C TRP A 250 -8.02 -9.41 8.71
N SER A 251 -8.59 -10.29 7.89
CA SER A 251 -9.79 -10.05 7.08
C SER A 251 -11.09 -10.06 7.86
N THR A 252 -11.15 -10.74 9.02
CA THR A 252 -12.37 -10.87 9.86
C THR A 252 -12.22 -10.21 11.23
N GLY A 253 -11.02 -10.11 11.79
CA GLY A 253 -10.77 -9.70 13.17
C GLY A 253 -11.01 -10.81 14.19
N GLN A 254 -11.28 -12.04 13.74
CA GLN A 254 -11.47 -13.19 14.61
C GLN A 254 -10.15 -13.60 15.27
N CYS A 255 -10.15 -13.84 16.59
CA CYS A 255 -8.99 -14.40 17.28
C CYS A 255 -8.71 -15.83 16.78
N ILE A 256 -7.47 -16.09 16.34
CA ILE A 256 -7.00 -17.39 15.85
C ILE A 256 -6.36 -18.19 17.00
N THR A 257 -5.37 -17.60 17.68
CA THR A 257 -4.60 -18.27 18.74
C THR A 257 -3.86 -17.27 19.62
N LYS A 258 -3.52 -17.70 20.82
CA LYS A 258 -2.75 -16.95 21.82
C LYS A 258 -1.61 -17.82 22.32
N PHE A 259 -0.44 -17.23 22.49
CA PHE A 259 0.70 -17.96 23.07
C PHE A 259 1.63 -16.99 23.79
N SER A 260 2.36 -17.53 24.76
CA SER A 260 3.43 -16.83 25.46
C SER A 260 4.79 -17.22 24.90
N THR A 261 5.82 -16.44 25.21
CA THR A 261 7.20 -16.68 24.81
C THR A 261 8.15 -16.57 26.01
N ASP A 262 9.41 -16.99 25.87
CA ASP A 262 10.45 -16.78 26.89
C ASP A 262 11.09 -15.37 26.85
N SER A 263 10.60 -14.50 25.95
CA SER A 263 10.93 -13.06 25.94
C SER A 263 10.22 -12.31 27.06
N THR A 264 10.83 -11.24 27.55
CA THR A 264 10.30 -10.43 28.65
C THR A 264 10.38 -8.93 28.34
N GLY A 265 9.55 -8.13 29.03
CA GLY A 265 9.56 -6.67 28.93
C GLY A 265 8.44 -6.11 28.06
N ALA A 266 8.66 -4.95 27.45
CA ALA A 266 7.69 -4.25 26.61
C ALA A 266 8.01 -4.48 25.11
N PRO A 267 7.35 -5.45 24.43
CA PRO A 267 7.65 -5.80 23.06
C PRO A 267 6.96 -4.82 22.10
N GLU A 268 7.39 -3.56 22.09
CA GLU A 268 6.88 -2.52 21.19
C GLU A 268 7.20 -2.83 19.71
N GLY A 269 8.21 -3.68 19.46
CA GLY A 269 8.53 -4.28 18.16
C GLY A 269 8.09 -5.73 18.03
N ILE A 270 7.53 -6.08 16.88
CA ILE A 270 7.21 -7.46 16.49
C ILE A 270 7.41 -7.61 14.97
N SER A 271 7.88 -8.77 14.54
CA SER A 271 8.05 -9.06 13.11
C SER A 271 7.86 -10.55 12.85
N VAL A 272 7.19 -10.88 11.75
CA VAL A 272 7.06 -12.26 11.29
C VAL A 272 7.66 -12.38 9.91
N LEU A 273 8.78 -13.11 9.82
CA LEU A 273 9.50 -13.35 8.57
C LEU A 273 9.02 -14.64 7.91
N LYS A 274 9.10 -14.69 6.58
CA LYS A 274 8.70 -15.86 5.79
C LYS A 274 9.89 -16.54 5.13
N SER A 275 9.88 -17.87 5.14
CA SER A 275 10.82 -18.70 4.39
C SER A 275 10.08 -19.95 3.92
N GLY A 276 9.60 -19.93 2.66
CA GLY A 276 8.62 -20.90 2.19
C GLY A 276 7.39 -20.95 3.10
N ASP A 277 7.03 -22.14 3.57
CA ASP A 277 5.91 -22.36 4.50
C ASP A 277 6.27 -22.05 5.96
N THR A 278 7.55 -21.81 6.25
CA THR A 278 8.00 -21.51 7.62
C THR A 278 7.74 -20.05 7.96
N ARG A 279 7.27 -19.79 9.17
CA ARG A 279 7.14 -18.45 9.75
C ARG A 279 8.10 -18.29 10.92
N ILE A 280 8.74 -17.15 11.01
CA ILE A 280 9.74 -16.86 12.04
C ILE A 280 9.34 -15.59 12.75
N LEU A 281 8.92 -15.73 14.00
CA LEU A 281 8.58 -14.61 14.86
C LEU A 281 9.85 -14.03 15.50
N LEU A 282 9.95 -12.71 15.51
CA LEU A 282 10.99 -11.94 16.19
C LEU A 282 10.37 -11.03 17.24
N LEU A 283 10.84 -11.14 18.48
CA LEU A 283 10.47 -10.27 19.61
C LEU A 283 11.71 -9.74 20.33
N PRO A 284 11.70 -8.49 20.81
CA PRO A 284 12.79 -7.97 21.62
C PRO A 284 12.64 -8.46 23.07
N ASP A 285 13.75 -8.84 23.69
CA ASP A 285 13.82 -9.18 25.11
C ASP A 285 14.52 -8.06 25.86
N PHE A 286 13.76 -7.38 26.70
CA PHE A 286 14.21 -6.26 27.51
C PHE A 286 15.31 -6.66 28.49
N SER A 287 15.17 -7.81 29.15
CA SER A 287 16.09 -8.23 30.20
C SER A 287 17.46 -8.60 29.64
N LYS A 288 17.48 -9.13 28.41
CA LYS A 288 18.69 -9.61 27.73
C LYS A 288 19.26 -8.59 26.74
N HIS A 289 18.53 -7.53 26.38
CA HIS A 289 18.88 -6.58 25.30
C HIS A 289 19.15 -7.28 23.96
N THR A 290 18.28 -8.23 23.62
CA THR A 290 18.46 -9.14 22.47
C THR A 290 17.18 -9.24 21.67
N THR A 291 17.28 -9.69 20.43
CA THR A 291 16.14 -10.12 19.63
C THR A 291 16.01 -11.64 19.69
N GLN A 292 14.90 -12.12 20.22
CA GLN A 292 14.54 -13.54 20.28
C GLN A 292 13.91 -13.99 18.97
N ARG A 293 14.33 -15.15 18.48
CA ARG A 293 13.85 -15.80 17.26
C ARG A 293 13.06 -17.06 17.59
N TYR A 294 11.86 -17.18 17.06
CA TYR A 294 11.00 -18.35 17.22
C TYR A 294 10.62 -18.89 15.84
N VAL A 295 10.91 -20.16 15.58
CA VAL A 295 10.35 -20.87 14.42
C VAL A 295 8.93 -21.28 14.79
N LEU A 296 7.93 -20.71 14.13
CA LEU A 296 6.54 -20.99 14.43
C LEU A 296 6.14 -22.35 13.81
N PRO A 297 5.47 -23.23 14.58
CA PRO A 297 4.90 -24.44 14.03
C PRO A 297 3.72 -24.10 13.09
N SER A 298 3.39 -25.04 12.18
CA SER A 298 2.23 -24.90 11.28
C SER A 298 0.90 -24.78 12.03
N TYR A 299 0.83 -25.33 13.23
CA TYR A 299 -0.28 -25.17 14.18
C TYR A 299 0.27 -24.75 15.53
N ILE A 300 -0.20 -23.62 16.05
CA ILE A 300 0.10 -23.13 17.40
C ILE A 300 -1.11 -23.45 18.28
N GLN A 301 -0.90 -24.25 19.33
CA GLN A 301 -1.94 -24.52 20.30
C GLN A 301 -2.20 -23.28 21.15
N ASP A 302 -3.48 -22.97 21.35
CA ASP A 302 -3.88 -21.85 22.21
C ASP A 302 -3.38 -22.03 23.65
N GLY A 303 -2.85 -20.95 24.24
CA GLY A 303 -2.24 -20.94 25.56
C GLY A 303 -0.85 -21.58 25.63
N SER A 304 -0.25 -21.98 24.51
CA SER A 304 1.11 -22.56 24.50
C SER A 304 2.19 -21.57 24.96
N HIS A 305 3.36 -22.11 25.31
CA HIS A 305 4.56 -21.34 25.65
C HIS A 305 5.68 -21.73 24.69
N LEU A 306 6.13 -20.77 23.87
CA LEU A 306 7.20 -20.98 22.90
C LEU A 306 8.53 -20.54 23.48
N VAL A 307 9.57 -21.33 23.22
CA VAL A 307 10.95 -21.02 23.62
C VAL A 307 11.72 -20.55 22.40
N SER A 308 12.54 -19.52 22.58
CA SER A 308 13.41 -18.99 21.55
C SER A 308 14.34 -20.06 20.99
N THR A 309 14.42 -20.13 19.67
CA THR A 309 15.38 -20.99 18.93
C THR A 309 16.77 -20.37 18.89
N ASN A 310 16.84 -19.04 18.85
CA ASN A 310 18.08 -18.27 18.91
C ASN A 310 17.81 -16.94 19.61
N SER A 311 18.85 -16.39 20.23
CA SER A 311 18.86 -15.07 20.84
C SER A 311 20.01 -14.26 20.23
N TYR A 312 19.70 -13.13 19.59
CA TYR A 312 20.69 -12.30 18.92
C TYR A 312 20.98 -11.03 19.72
N ASN A 313 22.26 -10.73 19.97
CA ASN A 313 22.67 -9.49 20.62
C ASN A 313 22.64 -8.32 19.64
N THR A 314 21.44 -7.82 19.38
CA THR A 314 21.17 -6.68 18.48
C THR A 314 21.24 -5.34 19.20
N GLY A 315 21.28 -5.34 20.54
CA GLY A 315 21.11 -4.14 21.36
C GLY A 315 19.67 -3.59 21.34
N ALA A 316 18.73 -4.33 20.73
CA ALA A 316 17.32 -3.96 20.71
C ALA A 316 16.70 -4.13 22.08
N ARG A 317 16.16 -3.05 22.65
CA ARG A 317 15.49 -3.09 23.96
C ARG A 317 13.97 -3.20 23.88
N TYR A 318 13.35 -2.48 22.95
CA TYR A 318 11.90 -2.35 22.87
C TYR A 318 11.36 -2.48 21.45
N GLN A 319 12.04 -1.89 20.47
CA GLN A 319 11.45 -1.59 19.17
C GLN A 319 12.28 -2.15 18.03
N HIS A 320 11.60 -2.85 17.13
CA HIS A 320 12.06 -3.24 15.81
C HIS A 320 10.86 -3.42 14.89
N GLY A 321 11.10 -3.38 13.59
CA GLY A 321 10.10 -3.75 12.62
C GLY A 321 10.72 -4.02 11.25
N SER A 322 10.15 -4.98 10.55
CA SER A 322 10.66 -5.48 9.27
C SER A 322 9.77 -5.08 8.11
N TYR A 323 10.40 -4.96 6.95
CA TYR A 323 9.72 -4.79 5.67
C TYR A 323 10.62 -5.36 4.57
N GLY A 324 10.06 -6.27 3.77
CA GLY A 324 10.81 -7.05 2.80
C GLY A 324 11.96 -7.82 3.44
N ASN A 325 13.18 -7.65 2.93
CA ASN A 325 14.38 -8.34 3.39
C ASN A 325 15.18 -7.56 4.45
N ARG A 326 14.58 -6.56 5.09
CA ARG A 326 15.25 -5.67 6.06
C ARG A 326 14.47 -5.57 7.35
N ILE A 327 15.20 -5.37 8.44
CA ILE A 327 14.64 -5.07 9.76
C ILE A 327 15.39 -3.90 10.38
N ALA A 328 14.65 -2.90 10.83
CA ALA A 328 15.17 -1.79 11.62
C ALA A 328 15.06 -2.14 13.11
N MET A 329 16.10 -1.86 13.87
CA MET A 329 16.20 -2.17 15.29
C MET A 329 16.69 -0.95 16.06
N LEU A 330 15.94 -0.56 17.07
CA LEU A 330 16.36 0.51 17.96
C LEU A 330 17.45 0.03 18.91
N ARG A 331 18.64 0.62 18.87
CA ARG A 331 19.71 0.30 19.81
C ARG A 331 19.58 1.12 21.09
N ASP A 332 19.64 0.45 22.24
CA ASP A 332 19.81 1.12 23.53
C ASP A 332 21.30 1.37 23.81
N VAL A 333 21.68 2.65 23.93
CA VAL A 333 23.08 3.09 24.12
C VAL A 333 23.44 3.25 25.61
N SER A 334 22.54 2.95 26.55
CA SER A 334 22.68 3.32 27.96
C SER A 334 23.70 2.53 28.80
N LYS A 335 24.47 1.58 28.24
CA LYS A 335 25.58 0.93 28.95
C LYS A 335 26.79 0.64 28.05
N GLY A 336 27.76 1.55 28.06
CA GLY A 336 29.12 1.27 27.61
C GLY A 336 29.89 2.52 27.20
N ASN A 337 30.50 3.20 28.17
CA ASN A 337 31.61 4.18 28.07
C ASN A 337 31.50 5.28 27.00
N ASN A 338 31.28 6.52 27.48
CA ASN A 338 31.71 7.82 26.92
C ASN A 338 31.87 7.86 25.39
N LEU A 339 31.03 8.59 24.66
CA LEU A 339 31.06 10.05 24.56
C LEU A 339 29.70 10.50 23.99
N TYR A 340 29.32 11.76 24.22
CA TYR A 340 28.20 12.51 23.62
C TYR A 340 27.47 11.82 22.43
N ASP A 341 26.12 11.88 22.45
CA ASP A 341 25.20 11.56 21.32
C ASP A 341 24.70 10.09 21.31
N ASP A 342 23.47 9.71 21.64
CA ASP A 342 22.17 10.11 21.08
C ASP A 342 21.05 9.56 22.01
N ASN A 343 19.98 10.33 22.27
CA ASN A 343 18.89 10.09 23.24
C ASN A 343 17.98 8.84 22.98
N GLY A 344 18.53 7.66 22.65
CA GLY A 344 17.73 6.49 22.28
C GLY A 344 17.19 6.59 20.85
N ASN A 345 18.03 7.08 19.95
CA ASN A 345 17.68 7.51 18.60
C ASN A 345 18.40 6.72 17.50
N ARG A 346 19.33 5.86 17.88
CA ARG A 346 20.14 5.07 16.94
C ARG A 346 19.38 3.84 16.48
N VAL A 347 19.16 3.74 15.18
CA VAL A 347 18.55 2.60 14.52
C VAL A 347 19.61 1.84 13.72
N ASP A 348 19.77 0.57 14.03
CA ASP A 348 20.57 -0.37 13.26
C ASP A 348 19.65 -1.12 12.28
N ILE A 349 20.07 -1.26 11.03
CA ILE A 349 19.33 -1.96 9.98
C ILE A 349 20.06 -3.26 9.67
N TYR A 350 19.37 -4.39 9.72
CA TYR A 350 19.91 -5.71 9.43
C TYR A 350 19.22 -6.36 8.22
N SER A 351 19.93 -7.25 7.55
CA SER A 351 19.33 -8.25 6.66
C SER A 351 18.46 -9.22 7.46
N THR A 352 17.32 -9.61 6.90
CA THR A 352 16.49 -10.66 7.49
C THR A 352 17.05 -12.07 7.28
N ALA A 353 18.04 -12.25 6.39
CA ALA A 353 18.56 -13.57 6.01
C ALA A 353 19.10 -14.37 7.22
N GLY A 354 19.93 -13.75 8.07
CA GLY A 354 20.46 -14.39 9.27
C GLY A 354 19.37 -14.78 10.29
N PHE A 355 18.31 -13.98 10.37
CA PHE A 355 17.14 -14.35 11.17
C PHE A 355 16.35 -15.49 10.54
N ILE A 356 16.37 -15.64 9.22
CA ILE A 356 15.66 -16.72 8.52
C ILE A 356 16.37 -18.05 8.73
N ASP A 357 17.66 -18.12 8.40
CA ASP A 357 18.44 -19.35 8.41
C ASP A 357 19.06 -19.70 9.78
N GLY A 358 19.02 -18.76 10.74
CA GLY A 358 19.61 -18.97 12.06
C GLY A 358 21.11 -18.63 12.14
N SER A 359 21.67 -18.00 11.11
CA SER A 359 23.09 -17.66 11.01
C SER A 359 23.42 -16.28 11.60
N ALA A 360 24.69 -15.89 11.49
CA ALA A 360 25.15 -14.60 11.99
C ALA A 360 24.45 -13.44 11.27
N LEU A 361 24.09 -12.41 12.04
CA LEU A 361 23.38 -11.25 11.50
C LEU A 361 24.31 -10.41 10.62
N THR A 362 23.81 -10.01 9.46
CA THR A 362 24.46 -9.02 8.60
C THR A 362 23.83 -7.66 8.84
N LYS A 363 24.57 -6.74 9.45
CA LYS A 363 24.15 -5.35 9.61
C LYS A 363 24.39 -4.59 8.32
N TYR A 364 23.36 -3.96 7.78
CA TYR A 364 23.48 -2.98 6.73
C TYR A 364 23.97 -1.66 7.30
N ALA A 365 23.17 -0.96 8.09
CA ALA A 365 23.48 0.42 8.48
C ALA A 365 23.28 0.66 9.97
N SER A 366 23.84 1.77 10.45
CA SER A 366 23.46 2.42 11.70
C SER A 366 23.18 3.89 11.36
N LEU A 367 22.06 4.42 11.80
CA LEU A 367 21.70 5.82 11.61
C LEU A 367 20.99 6.37 12.85
N SER A 368 20.96 7.69 12.99
CA SER A 368 20.24 8.36 14.08
C SER A 368 18.99 9.04 13.52
N ILE A 369 17.85 8.78 14.14
CA ILE A 369 16.56 9.44 13.87
C ILE A 369 16.11 10.24 15.10
N ASP A 370 14.94 10.85 15.08
CA ASP A 370 14.26 11.20 16.34
C ASP A 370 14.98 12.18 17.29
N ASN A 371 15.86 13.08 16.82
CA ASN A 371 16.60 14.05 17.67
C ASN A 371 15.70 14.91 18.61
N MET A 372 14.39 14.93 18.37
CA MET A 372 13.39 15.70 19.11
C MET A 372 12.29 14.85 19.79
N ILE A 373 12.41 13.52 19.75
CA ILE A 373 11.54 12.56 20.43
C ILE A 373 12.36 11.90 21.53
N SER A 374 12.41 12.53 22.71
CA SER A 374 13.06 11.94 23.88
C SER A 374 12.10 11.06 24.66
N GLY A 375 12.59 9.89 25.08
CA GLY A 375 11.82 8.98 25.92
C GLY A 375 11.41 9.61 27.26
N ARG A 376 10.16 9.36 27.65
CA ARG A 376 9.47 9.49 28.96
C ARG A 376 9.64 10.77 29.82
N TRP A 377 10.64 11.61 29.64
CA TRP A 377 10.98 12.71 30.54
C TRP A 377 11.47 13.94 29.76
N GLY A 378 10.58 14.91 29.50
CA GLY A 378 10.96 16.16 28.82
C GLY A 378 9.82 16.93 28.15
N GLY A 379 8.59 16.41 28.16
CA GLY A 379 7.46 17.04 27.48
C GLY A 379 7.64 17.06 25.94
N GLN A 380 8.37 16.08 25.40
CA GLN A 380 8.47 15.76 23.98
C GLN A 380 7.59 14.52 23.68
N PRO A 381 7.10 14.34 22.43
CA PRO A 381 6.37 13.14 22.04
C PRO A 381 7.21 11.86 22.27
N LYS A 382 6.56 10.75 22.67
CA LYS A 382 7.19 9.43 22.80
C LYS A 382 7.03 8.64 21.49
N ARG A 383 8.10 8.01 21.00
CA ARG A 383 8.02 6.97 19.96
C ARG A 383 7.44 5.70 20.56
N GLN A 384 6.43 5.15 19.90
CA GLN A 384 5.67 3.97 20.34
C GLN A 384 5.77 2.79 19.37
N GLY A 385 6.54 2.94 18.31
CA GLY A 385 6.71 1.90 17.30
C GLY A 385 7.81 2.28 16.33
N LEU A 386 8.46 1.26 15.77
CA LEU A 386 9.48 1.39 14.75
C LEU A 386 9.27 0.29 13.72
N THR A 387 9.26 0.64 12.44
CA THR A 387 9.31 -0.33 11.36
C THR A 387 10.08 0.20 10.17
N MET A 388 10.38 -0.69 9.23
CA MET A 388 10.85 -0.32 7.91
C MET A 388 9.65 -0.05 6.99
N GLY A 389 9.82 0.83 6.02
CA GLY A 389 8.99 0.91 4.82
C GLY A 389 9.84 0.72 3.57
N ASP A 390 9.30 1.06 2.40
CA ASP A 390 10.11 1.04 1.18
C ASP A 390 11.18 2.14 1.23
N ASN A 391 12.42 1.73 1.47
CA ASN A 391 13.61 2.59 1.58
C ASN A 391 13.48 3.74 2.59
N CYS A 392 12.75 3.49 3.67
CA CYS A 392 12.57 4.45 4.75
C CYS A 392 12.40 3.72 6.08
N ILE A 393 12.53 4.46 7.16
CA ILE A 393 12.14 4.06 8.50
C ILE A 393 10.87 4.80 8.86
N ILE A 394 9.92 4.09 9.46
CA ILE A 394 8.69 4.64 10.00
C ILE A 394 8.75 4.54 11.52
N ALA A 395 8.55 5.65 12.21
CA ALA A 395 8.42 5.73 13.64
C ALA A 395 7.01 6.20 13.99
N SER A 396 6.26 5.46 14.79
CA SER A 396 4.98 5.96 15.30
C SER A 396 5.14 6.75 16.58
N VAL A 397 4.27 7.74 16.77
CA VAL A 397 4.30 8.64 17.93
C VAL A 397 2.91 8.74 18.55
N ALA A 398 2.84 8.66 19.89
CA ALA A 398 1.79 9.24 20.75
C ALA A 398 1.85 8.70 22.18
N ALA A 399 1.72 9.57 23.19
CA ALA A 399 1.24 9.16 24.51
C ALA A 399 0.36 10.29 25.05
N ASP A 400 -0.97 10.10 25.04
CA ASP A 400 -1.90 11.02 25.71
C ASP A 400 -2.16 10.50 27.12
N THR A 401 -1.49 11.06 28.13
CA THR A 401 -1.87 10.82 29.53
C THR A 401 -3.04 11.73 29.91
N PRO A 402 -4.19 11.19 30.34
CA PRO A 402 -5.26 12.01 30.85
C PRO A 402 -4.94 12.49 32.27
N THR A 403 -5.62 13.57 32.65
CA THR A 403 -5.80 14.17 33.99
C THR A 403 -4.80 15.24 34.42
N ASP A 404 -5.40 16.42 34.64
CA ASP A 404 -4.93 17.54 35.44
C ASP A 404 -3.97 18.53 34.78
N GLY A 405 -4.54 19.30 33.85
CA GLY A 405 -4.20 20.73 33.73
C GLY A 405 -2.83 21.10 33.16
N TYR A 406 -2.06 20.15 32.62
CA TYR A 406 -0.83 20.46 31.90
C TYR A 406 -1.02 20.38 30.38
N LYS A 407 -1.10 21.57 29.79
CA LYS A 407 -1.02 21.84 28.35
C LYS A 407 0.30 21.32 27.75
N LYS A 408 0.23 20.23 26.98
CA LYS A 408 0.90 20.11 25.67
C LYS A 408 0.01 19.25 24.79
N ASP A 409 -0.50 19.82 23.71
CA ASP A 409 -1.24 19.09 22.69
C ASP A 409 -0.38 17.92 22.21
N GLY A 410 -0.78 16.68 22.55
CA GLY A 410 -0.06 15.49 22.13
C GLY A 410 -0.03 15.36 20.60
N LEU A 411 0.83 14.50 20.07
CA LEU A 411 0.85 14.15 18.64
C LEU A 411 0.51 12.69 18.47
N TYR A 412 -0.36 12.37 17.51
CA TYR A 412 -0.60 11.01 17.06
C TYR A 412 -0.27 10.86 15.58
N GLY A 413 0.35 9.74 15.21
CA GLY A 413 0.56 9.36 13.82
C GLY A 413 1.92 8.70 13.64
N TYR A 414 2.60 9.08 12.55
CA TYR A 414 3.92 8.56 12.24
C TYR A 414 4.85 9.64 11.68
N LEU A 415 6.14 9.38 11.81
CA LEU A 415 7.24 10.09 11.16
C LEU A 415 7.95 9.12 10.22
N LYS A 416 8.42 9.62 9.08
CA LYS A 416 9.08 8.83 8.04
C LYS A 416 10.44 9.43 7.72
N TYR A 417 11.45 8.61 7.87
CA TYR A 417 12.85 8.96 7.73
C TYR A 417 13.46 8.27 6.51
N GLY A 418 14.28 9.00 5.76
CA GLY A 418 15.16 8.40 4.76
C GLY A 418 16.24 7.54 5.43
N LEU A 419 16.91 6.70 4.63
CA LEU A 419 18.04 5.88 5.11
C LEU A 419 19.33 6.69 5.37
N ASP A 420 19.28 8.00 5.14
CA ASP A 420 20.27 8.98 5.57
C ASP A 420 19.95 9.58 6.96
N GLY A 421 18.84 9.17 7.58
CA GLY A 421 18.35 9.68 8.87
C GLY A 421 17.55 10.97 8.77
N ALA A 422 17.37 11.54 7.56
CA ALA A 422 16.60 12.76 7.40
C ALA A 422 15.09 12.49 7.52
N LEU A 423 14.35 13.36 8.21
CA LEU A 423 12.89 13.34 8.18
C LEU A 423 12.45 13.77 6.78
N ILE A 424 11.80 12.87 6.03
CA ILE A 424 11.35 13.13 4.66
C ILE A 424 9.85 13.36 4.57
N GLU A 425 9.09 12.86 5.55
CA GLU A 425 7.64 12.97 5.59
C GLU A 425 7.16 12.76 7.04
N ASN A 426 6.04 13.36 7.39
CA ASN A 426 5.33 13.04 8.64
C ASN A 426 3.84 12.93 8.32
N GLY A 427 3.13 12.13 9.11
CA GLY A 427 1.68 11.92 9.09
C GLY A 427 1.01 12.29 10.42
N VAL A 428 1.61 13.16 11.22
CA VAL A 428 1.12 13.48 12.56
C VAL A 428 -0.05 14.45 12.55
N PHE A 429 -0.93 14.31 13.54
CA PHE A 429 -2.12 15.13 13.77
C PHE A 429 -2.48 15.18 15.26
N SER A 430 -3.44 16.04 15.62
CA SER A 430 -3.94 16.22 16.98
C SER A 430 -4.73 14.99 17.46
N PRO A 431 -4.39 14.37 18.61
CA PRO A 431 -5.21 13.35 19.25
C PRO A 431 -6.61 13.86 19.61
N ALA A 432 -6.76 15.14 19.97
CA ALA A 432 -8.06 15.73 20.27
C ALA A 432 -8.98 15.75 19.03
N ASP A 433 -8.42 16.13 17.87
CA ASP A 433 -9.20 16.15 16.63
C ASP A 433 -9.53 14.74 16.14
N LEU A 434 -8.56 13.82 16.25
CA LEU A 434 -8.79 12.40 15.98
C LEU A 434 -9.94 11.86 16.82
N ARG A 435 -9.97 12.19 18.11
CA ARG A 435 -11.04 11.81 19.05
C ARG A 435 -12.41 12.30 18.58
N VAL A 436 -12.52 13.59 18.24
CA VAL A 436 -13.77 14.20 17.76
C VAL A 436 -14.23 13.54 16.45
N LYS A 437 -13.30 13.32 15.50
CA LYS A 437 -13.61 12.71 14.21
C LYS A 437 -14.06 11.26 14.35
N LEU A 438 -13.40 10.46 15.21
CA LEU A 438 -13.80 9.09 15.49
C LEU A 438 -15.16 9.04 16.22
N GLN A 439 -15.40 9.91 17.19
CA GLN A 439 -16.70 10.03 17.86
C GLN A 439 -17.83 10.34 16.86
N ASN A 440 -17.61 11.32 15.97
CA ASN A 440 -18.58 11.66 14.92
C ASN A 440 -18.76 10.53 13.89
N GLY A 441 -17.73 9.70 13.69
CA GLY A 441 -17.78 8.49 12.86
C GLY A 441 -18.48 7.30 13.52
N GLY A 442 -19.06 7.45 14.72
CA GLY A 442 -19.82 6.41 15.40
C GLY A 442 -19.02 5.48 16.32
N PHE A 443 -17.73 5.77 16.56
CA PHE A 443 -16.85 4.94 17.40
C PHE A 443 -17.02 5.16 18.92
N GLY A 444 -18.10 5.79 19.37
CA GLY A 444 -18.35 6.04 20.80
C GLY A 444 -17.35 7.00 21.47
N VAL A 445 -17.42 7.14 22.79
CA VAL A 445 -16.55 8.07 23.54
C VAL A 445 -15.18 7.42 23.78
N LEU A 446 -14.14 8.01 23.20
CA LEU A 446 -12.75 7.65 23.45
C LEU A 446 -12.17 8.51 24.58
N HIS A 447 -11.63 7.89 25.65
CA HIS A 447 -11.10 8.62 26.83
C HIS A 447 -9.58 8.79 26.86
N THR A 448 -8.83 7.83 26.32
CA THR A 448 -7.36 7.89 26.21
C THR A 448 -6.96 7.42 24.83
N LEU A 449 -5.99 8.09 24.21
CA LEU A 449 -5.44 7.72 22.91
C LEU A 449 -3.93 7.46 23.06
N GLU A 450 -3.53 6.20 22.95
CA GLU A 450 -2.13 5.81 22.96
C GLU A 450 -1.79 5.07 21.68
N ASN A 451 -0.63 5.37 21.09
CA ASN A 451 -0.10 4.57 19.99
C ASN A 451 0.70 3.43 20.60
N GLU A 452 0.58 2.21 20.07
CA GLU A 452 1.26 1.02 20.58
C GLU A 452 1.67 0.14 19.40
N GLY A 453 2.62 0.64 18.63
CA GLY A 453 3.19 -0.04 17.48
C GLY A 453 2.74 0.49 16.12
N CYS A 454 3.58 0.17 15.13
CA CYS A 454 3.33 0.45 13.73
C CYS A 454 3.83 -0.69 12.86
N CYS A 455 3.23 -0.79 11.68
CA CYS A 455 3.59 -1.78 10.68
C CYS A 455 3.52 -1.13 9.29
N VAL A 456 4.36 -1.60 8.37
CA VAL A 456 4.17 -1.36 6.94
C VAL A 456 3.97 -2.71 6.30
N THR A 457 2.93 -2.83 5.50
CA THR A 457 2.63 -4.06 4.77
C THR A 457 2.26 -3.73 3.32
N LEU A 458 2.33 -4.71 2.44
CA LEU A 458 1.93 -4.54 1.05
C LEU A 458 0.44 -4.85 0.92
N GLU A 459 -0.33 -3.88 0.42
CA GLU A 459 -1.70 -4.08 -0.06
C GLU A 459 -1.74 -3.72 -1.54
N ASP A 460 -2.21 -4.63 -2.39
CA ASP A 460 -2.28 -4.46 -3.84
C ASP A 460 -0.95 -3.95 -4.48
N GLY A 461 0.17 -4.42 -3.93
CA GLY A 461 1.51 -4.05 -4.38
C GLY A 461 1.99 -2.67 -3.92
N ARG A 462 1.28 -2.01 -3.01
CA ARG A 462 1.67 -0.70 -2.44
C ARG A 462 1.98 -0.81 -0.95
N PRO A 463 3.06 -0.14 -0.47
CA PRO A 463 3.36 -0.10 0.95
C PRO A 463 2.37 0.80 1.69
N GLU A 464 1.58 0.20 2.57
CA GLU A 464 0.59 0.88 3.39
C GLU A 464 1.09 1.00 4.84
N ILE A 465 0.92 2.18 5.44
CA ILE A 465 1.38 2.48 6.79
C ILE A 465 0.24 2.32 7.78
N TYR A 466 0.51 1.54 8.83
CA TYR A 466 -0.46 1.20 9.87
C TYR A 466 0.05 1.58 11.26
N THR A 467 -0.85 2.12 12.09
CA THR A 467 -0.61 2.30 13.54
C THR A 467 -1.71 1.64 14.36
N CYS A 468 -1.37 1.18 15.56
CA CYS A 468 -2.35 0.70 16.53
C CYS A 468 -2.70 1.83 17.49
N LEU A 469 -3.96 2.25 17.49
CA LEU A 469 -4.50 3.17 18.49
C LEU A 469 -5.17 2.36 19.60
N LEU A 470 -4.66 2.46 20.82
CA LEU A 470 -5.38 2.00 22.00
C LEU A 470 -6.40 3.05 22.43
N GLY A 471 -7.67 2.68 22.32
CA GLY A 471 -8.81 3.48 22.75
C GLY A 471 -9.58 2.82 23.89
N ARG A 472 -10.00 3.61 24.88
CA ARG A 472 -11.04 3.19 25.84
C ARG A 472 -12.40 3.46 25.22
N LEU A 473 -13.14 2.42 24.90
CA LEU A 473 -14.52 2.51 24.40
C LEU A 473 -15.46 2.30 25.60
N ASN A 474 -16.17 3.36 26.01
CA ASN A 474 -17.08 3.38 27.16
C ASN A 474 -16.40 3.30 28.54
N ASP A 475 -17.04 3.90 29.55
CA ASP A 475 -16.54 4.23 30.91
C ASP A 475 -16.22 3.01 31.83
N GLU A 476 -15.50 2.01 31.34
CA GLU A 476 -15.04 0.91 32.18
C GLU A 476 -13.54 0.99 32.47
N THR A 477 -13.11 0.29 33.53
CA THR A 477 -11.86 0.46 34.29
C THR A 477 -10.57 0.60 33.47
N ASN A 478 -9.48 1.03 34.13
CA ASN A 478 -8.19 1.42 33.51
C ASN A 478 -7.53 0.44 32.52
N TYR A 479 -7.99 -0.81 32.41
CA TYR A 479 -7.38 -1.87 31.62
C TYR A 479 -8.14 -2.22 30.32
N ASN A 480 -9.41 -1.82 30.17
CA ASN A 480 -10.24 -2.23 29.02
C ASN A 480 -9.94 -1.37 27.77
N ARG A 481 -8.87 -1.71 27.04
CA ARG A 481 -8.45 -0.98 25.82
C ARG A 481 -8.69 -1.81 24.55
N SER A 482 -9.45 -1.25 23.62
CA SER A 482 -9.64 -1.81 22.28
C SER A 482 -8.51 -1.33 21.36
N CYS A 483 -8.08 -2.21 20.44
CA CYS A 483 -7.07 -1.86 19.44
C CYS A 483 -7.78 -1.39 18.16
N ILE A 484 -7.59 -0.14 17.79
CA ILE A 484 -8.12 0.46 16.56
C ILE A 484 -6.96 0.56 15.57
N ILE A 485 -7.01 -0.23 14.50
CA ILE A 485 -5.95 -0.28 13.49
C ILE A 485 -6.24 0.80 12.44
N ILE A 486 -5.35 1.78 12.37
CA ILE A 486 -5.48 2.97 11.51
C ILE A 486 -4.50 2.85 10.35
N GLN A 487 -5.03 2.89 9.14
CA GLN A 487 -4.25 3.12 7.93
C GLN A 487 -4.05 4.61 7.72
N HIS A 488 -2.84 5.00 7.36
CA HIS A 488 -2.46 6.38 7.10
C HIS A 488 -2.21 6.64 5.61
N ASN A 489 -2.30 7.90 5.20
CA ASN A 489 -2.05 8.36 3.83
C ASN A 489 -2.91 7.66 2.77
N CYS A 490 -4.11 7.24 3.13
CA CYS A 490 -5.03 6.63 2.18
C CYS A 490 -5.50 7.65 1.11
N VAL A 491 -5.91 7.13 -0.03
CA VAL A 491 -6.63 7.90 -1.04
C VAL A 491 -7.99 8.28 -0.47
N TYR A 492 -8.48 9.49 -0.77
CA TYR A 492 -9.78 9.92 -0.28
C TYR A 492 -10.91 9.09 -0.92
N ASP A 493 -11.63 8.30 -0.13
CA ASP A 493 -12.75 7.45 -0.56
C ASP A 493 -13.82 7.36 0.56
N ASP A 494 -14.85 6.53 0.34
CA ASP A 494 -15.87 6.27 1.36
C ASP A 494 -15.27 5.61 2.61
N GLY A 495 -15.58 6.20 3.77
CA GLY A 495 -15.08 5.77 5.08
C GLY A 495 -13.73 6.37 5.48
N VAL A 496 -13.15 7.26 4.66
CA VAL A 496 -11.94 8.02 5.04
C VAL A 496 -12.27 9.18 5.95
N ILE A 497 -11.44 9.35 6.97
CA ILE A 497 -11.48 10.46 7.90
C ILE A 497 -10.46 11.51 7.46
N ASP A 498 -10.95 12.73 7.20
CA ASP A 498 -10.12 13.88 6.85
C ASP A 498 -9.70 14.67 8.09
N LEU A 499 -8.39 14.67 8.34
CA LEU A 499 -7.67 15.39 9.40
C LEU A 499 -6.78 16.52 8.84
N SER A 500 -6.98 16.94 7.59
CA SER A 500 -6.10 17.92 6.93
C SER A 500 -6.14 19.30 7.61
N GLU A 501 -7.24 19.63 8.29
CA GLU A 501 -7.37 20.87 9.09
C GLU A 501 -6.60 20.80 10.42
N SER A 502 -6.43 19.60 10.96
CA SER A 502 -5.67 19.32 12.19
C SER A 502 -4.15 19.40 11.99
N ALA A 503 -3.67 19.32 10.75
CA ALA A 503 -2.25 19.40 10.42
C ALA A 503 -1.65 20.80 10.63
N GLY A 504 -2.47 21.85 10.48
CA GLY A 504 -2.01 23.25 10.51
C GLY A 504 -1.54 23.74 11.88
N ALA A 505 -2.05 23.17 12.99
CA ALA A 505 -1.69 23.58 14.34
C ALA A 505 -0.34 23.02 14.82
N ASN A 506 0.12 21.89 14.26
CA ASN A 506 1.24 21.11 14.78
C ASN A 506 2.52 21.15 13.92
N ASN A 507 2.47 21.79 12.74
CA ASN A 507 3.66 22.04 11.90
C ASN A 507 4.75 22.88 12.60
N GLN A 508 4.41 23.58 13.69
CA GLN A 508 5.38 24.36 14.48
C GLN A 508 6.44 23.51 15.20
N PHE A 509 6.17 22.22 15.43
CA PHE A 509 7.13 21.34 16.13
C PHE A 509 8.24 20.79 15.22
N TYR A 510 8.11 20.90 13.89
CA TYR A 510 9.00 20.20 12.96
C TYR A 510 9.54 21.05 11.79
N ASN A 511 9.14 22.31 11.65
CA ASN A 511 9.48 23.11 10.46
C ASN A 511 10.86 23.80 10.47
N ASP A 512 11.62 23.85 11.56
CA ASP A 512 12.92 24.53 11.57
C ASP A 512 13.86 23.97 12.65
N MET A 513 14.54 22.84 12.43
CA MET A 513 15.60 22.41 13.35
C MET A 513 16.86 21.91 12.60
N PRO A 514 18.05 22.43 12.96
CA PRO A 514 19.28 22.20 12.22
C PRO A 514 19.74 20.74 12.27
N HIS A 515 20.23 20.27 11.12
CA HIS A 515 20.89 19.00 10.94
C HIS A 515 22.20 18.97 11.74
N ASN A 516 22.22 18.30 12.88
CA ASN A 516 23.50 17.82 13.40
C ASN A 516 23.79 16.50 12.70
N LEU A 517 24.50 16.59 11.57
CA LEU A 517 25.34 15.50 11.07
C LEU A 517 26.39 15.23 12.15
N HIS A 518 26.10 14.32 13.07
CA HIS A 518 27.16 13.73 13.85
C HIS A 518 27.93 12.82 12.90
N ASN A 519 29.12 13.28 12.50
CA ASN A 519 30.13 12.45 11.86
C ASN A 519 30.40 11.26 12.79
N LEU A 520 29.69 10.14 12.60
CA LEU A 520 30.01 8.90 13.29
C LEU A 520 31.22 8.27 12.59
N ASN A 521 32.38 8.84 12.93
CA ASN A 521 33.70 8.25 12.76
C ASN A 521 33.97 7.23 13.88
N GLU A 522 33.00 6.39 14.22
CA GLU A 522 33.21 5.29 15.17
C GLU A 522 33.54 4.02 14.41
N ALA A 523 34.84 3.73 14.42
CA ALA A 523 35.51 2.46 14.11
C ALA A 523 34.57 1.33 13.68
N ASN A 524 34.49 1.16 12.37
CA ASN A 524 33.82 0.05 11.71
C ASN A 524 34.47 -1.27 12.19
N PRO A 525 33.77 -2.17 12.90
CA PRO A 525 34.27 -3.51 13.11
C PRO A 525 34.22 -4.21 11.74
N SER A 526 35.35 -4.17 11.04
CA SER A 526 35.75 -5.08 9.97
C SER A 526 34.61 -5.77 9.23
N PHE A 527 34.14 -5.12 8.17
CA PHE A 527 33.43 -5.77 7.08
C PHE A 527 34.37 -6.83 6.48
N SER A 528 34.27 -8.09 6.90
CA SER A 528 35.03 -9.21 6.33
C SER A 528 34.34 -9.78 5.09
N GLY A 529 33.86 -8.91 4.21
CA GLY A 529 33.16 -9.24 2.97
C GLY A 529 33.20 -8.09 1.97
N GLY A 530 34.40 -7.75 1.50
CA GLY A 530 34.76 -7.03 0.26
C GLY A 530 33.90 -5.83 -0.21
N ASN A 531 34.53 -4.66 -0.34
CA ASN A 531 34.05 -3.65 -1.29
C ASN A 531 33.98 -4.27 -2.70
N PHE A 532 32.91 -4.01 -3.46
CA PHE A 532 32.85 -4.37 -4.87
C PHE A 532 33.40 -3.22 -5.70
N SER A 533 34.51 -3.44 -6.40
CA SER A 533 35.10 -2.42 -7.28
C SER A 533 34.23 -2.16 -8.52
N LEU A 534 33.42 -3.13 -8.95
CA LEU A 534 32.58 -3.03 -10.14
C LEU A 534 31.18 -3.61 -9.93
N ALA A 535 30.16 -2.98 -10.55
CA ALA A 535 28.78 -3.47 -10.51
C ALA A 535 28.59 -4.89 -11.11
N SER A 536 29.51 -5.34 -11.95
CA SER A 536 29.57 -6.71 -12.48
C SER A 536 29.79 -7.77 -11.41
N GLU A 537 30.58 -7.46 -10.38
CA GLU A 537 30.87 -8.38 -9.27
C GLU A 537 29.60 -8.63 -8.42
N VAL A 538 28.74 -7.61 -8.33
CA VAL A 538 27.43 -7.72 -7.68
C VAL A 538 26.46 -8.56 -8.52
N CYS A 539 26.52 -8.47 -9.85
CA CYS A 539 25.73 -9.32 -10.74
C CYS A 539 26.10 -10.81 -10.58
N ASP A 540 27.40 -11.11 -10.43
CA ASP A 540 27.86 -12.47 -10.19
C ASP A 540 27.44 -13.01 -8.82
N TYR A 541 27.46 -12.17 -7.78
CA TYR A 541 26.93 -12.50 -6.46
C TYR A 541 25.41 -12.71 -6.46
N MET A 542 24.63 -11.87 -7.15
CA MET A 542 23.18 -12.06 -7.29
C MET A 542 22.82 -13.38 -7.98
N ARG A 543 23.62 -13.79 -8.97
CA ARG A 543 23.44 -15.07 -9.66
C ARG A 543 23.68 -16.24 -8.72
N SER A 544 24.67 -16.18 -7.83
CA SER A 544 24.91 -17.26 -6.85
C SER A 544 23.78 -17.42 -5.85
N LEU A 545 23.03 -16.35 -5.57
CA LEU A 545 21.87 -16.35 -4.69
C LEU A 545 20.54 -16.65 -5.40
N GLY A 546 20.50 -16.66 -6.73
CA GLY A 546 19.27 -16.88 -7.51
C GLY A 546 18.24 -15.76 -7.41
N VAL A 547 18.65 -14.52 -7.13
CA VAL A 547 17.74 -13.37 -6.93
C VAL A 547 17.45 -12.62 -8.23
N GLY A 548 16.17 -12.31 -8.48
CA GLY A 548 15.71 -11.65 -9.72
C GLY A 548 15.93 -10.13 -9.77
N SER A 549 15.92 -9.44 -8.62
CA SER A 549 16.20 -8.01 -8.53
C SER A 549 16.78 -7.68 -7.16
N TYR A 550 17.67 -6.69 -7.09
CA TYR A 550 18.37 -6.30 -5.87
C TYR A 550 18.64 -4.80 -5.87
N THR A 551 18.26 -4.10 -4.80
CA THR A 551 18.51 -2.66 -4.65
C THR A 551 19.56 -2.41 -3.57
N LEU A 552 20.64 -1.76 -3.97
CA LEU A 552 21.79 -1.37 -3.15
C LEU A 552 21.72 0.11 -2.86
N HIS A 553 22.20 0.50 -1.68
CA HIS A 553 22.52 1.88 -1.36
C HIS A 553 24.04 1.97 -1.35
N ASN A 554 24.60 2.73 -2.29
CA ASN A 554 26.03 2.96 -2.49
C ASN A 554 26.57 3.85 -1.37
N MET A 555 26.63 3.36 -0.15
CA MET A 555 26.94 4.16 1.04
C MET A 555 28.45 4.37 1.20
N ASN A 556 28.87 5.28 2.07
CA ASN A 556 30.30 5.53 2.36
C ASN A 556 31.08 4.28 2.83
N TRP A 557 30.38 3.23 3.26
CA TRP A 557 30.92 2.00 3.86
C TRP A 557 30.61 0.73 3.04
N PHE A 558 29.90 0.87 1.92
CA PHE A 558 29.70 -0.15 0.88
C PHE A 558 29.68 0.60 -0.45
N GLN A 559 30.82 0.60 -1.15
CA GLN A 559 30.98 1.38 -2.38
C GLN A 559 31.03 0.48 -3.61
N ILE A 560 30.17 0.78 -4.58
CA ILE A 560 30.38 0.43 -5.98
C ILE A 560 31.00 1.68 -6.61
N ASP A 561 32.27 1.61 -6.99
CA ASP A 561 32.99 2.76 -7.54
C ASP A 561 32.42 3.18 -8.89
N SER A 562 32.02 2.19 -9.70
CA SER A 562 31.51 2.43 -11.05
C SER A 562 30.61 1.33 -11.63
N VAL A 563 29.75 1.73 -12.57
CA VAL A 563 29.10 0.84 -13.53
C VAL A 563 29.85 0.98 -14.86
N GLY A 564 30.75 0.05 -15.16
CA GLY A 564 31.69 0.18 -16.28
C GLY A 564 32.61 1.39 -16.12
N HIS A 565 32.53 2.37 -17.01
CA HIS A 565 33.30 3.62 -16.90
C HIS A 565 32.57 4.75 -16.13
N ILE A 566 31.34 4.51 -15.69
CA ILE A 566 30.51 5.53 -15.06
C ILE A 566 30.74 5.52 -13.56
N LYS A 567 31.34 6.58 -13.02
CA LYS A 567 31.56 6.74 -11.59
C LYS A 567 30.24 6.98 -10.86
N LEU A 568 29.99 6.22 -9.80
CA LEU A 568 28.82 6.39 -8.94
C LEU A 568 29.19 7.26 -7.74
N GLU A 569 28.27 8.14 -7.32
CA GLU A 569 28.49 8.97 -6.13
C GLU A 569 28.18 8.17 -4.87
N PRO A 570 28.85 8.45 -3.74
CA PRO A 570 28.38 7.96 -2.45
C PRO A 570 26.95 8.41 -2.18
N LYS A 571 26.18 7.56 -1.52
CA LYS A 571 24.73 7.60 -1.28
C LYS A 571 23.84 7.40 -2.52
N SER A 572 24.38 6.91 -3.64
CA SER A 572 23.56 6.56 -4.81
C SER A 572 22.70 5.31 -4.54
N ILE A 573 21.47 5.29 -5.02
CA ILE A 573 20.62 4.09 -5.00
C ILE A 573 20.88 3.35 -6.31
N ILE A 574 21.12 2.04 -6.26
CA ILE A 574 21.41 1.23 -7.44
C ILE A 574 20.47 0.03 -7.42
N THR A 575 19.60 -0.11 -8.40
CA THR A 575 18.74 -1.28 -8.60
C THR A 575 19.31 -2.12 -9.73
N ILE A 576 19.64 -3.37 -9.45
CA ILE A 576 20.12 -4.35 -10.41
C ILE A 576 19.00 -5.37 -10.62
N THR A 577 18.59 -5.60 -11.85
CA THR A 577 17.56 -6.57 -12.23
C THR A 577 18.16 -7.59 -13.18
N ASN A 578 18.04 -8.87 -12.83
CA ASN A 578 18.38 -9.98 -13.71
C ASN A 578 17.29 -10.08 -14.80
N ILE A 579 17.66 -9.89 -16.06
CA ILE A 579 16.75 -10.04 -17.21
C ILE A 579 16.75 -11.52 -17.64
N ASP A 580 17.94 -12.10 -17.79
CA ASP A 580 18.17 -13.51 -18.08
C ASP A 580 19.57 -13.95 -17.61
N ASN A 581 19.92 -15.23 -17.79
CA ASN A 581 21.20 -15.80 -17.34
C ASN A 581 22.45 -15.02 -17.80
N ASN A 582 22.36 -14.23 -18.87
CA ASN A 582 23.46 -13.48 -19.48
C ASN A 582 23.25 -11.96 -19.51
N GLN A 583 22.10 -11.44 -19.08
CA GLN A 583 21.75 -10.01 -19.14
C GLN A 583 21.25 -9.45 -17.80
N PHE A 584 21.76 -8.27 -17.44
CA PHE A 584 21.31 -7.51 -16.28
C PHE A 584 20.95 -6.08 -16.69
N ARG A 585 19.95 -5.51 -16.04
CA ARG A 585 19.66 -4.07 -16.06
C ARG A 585 20.16 -3.45 -14.77
N ILE A 586 20.90 -2.36 -14.85
CA ILE A 586 21.34 -1.58 -13.71
C ILE A 586 20.77 -0.19 -13.84
N GLN A 587 19.96 0.19 -12.86
CA GLN A 587 19.41 1.52 -12.74
C GLN A 587 20.04 2.17 -11.52
N TRP A 588 20.36 3.46 -11.57
CA TRP A 588 20.82 4.17 -10.39
C TRP A 588 20.24 5.57 -10.27
N ARG A 589 20.24 6.08 -9.05
CA ARG A 589 19.88 7.45 -8.70
C ARG A 589 20.94 8.01 -7.75
N ASN A 590 21.63 9.05 -8.18
CA ASN A 590 22.54 9.79 -7.32
C ASN A 590 21.76 10.77 -6.43
N PRO A 591 22.30 11.17 -5.26
CA PRO A 591 21.65 12.12 -4.34
C PRO A 591 21.31 13.47 -4.97
N ASN A 592 22.07 13.89 -5.99
CA ASN A 592 21.89 15.13 -6.73
C ASN A 592 20.80 15.05 -7.84
N GLY A 593 20.05 13.96 -7.90
CA GLY A 593 18.90 13.78 -8.81
C GLY A 593 19.28 13.29 -10.21
N TRP A 594 20.53 12.92 -10.44
CA TRP A 594 20.92 12.21 -11.66
C TRP A 594 20.46 10.77 -11.60
N VAL A 595 19.91 10.28 -12.70
CA VAL A 595 19.61 8.87 -12.88
C VAL A 595 20.32 8.33 -14.10
N GLY A 596 20.63 7.04 -14.05
CA GLY A 596 21.06 6.32 -15.22
C GLY A 596 20.48 4.93 -15.27
N ASP A 597 20.46 4.39 -16.48
CA ASP A 597 19.96 3.06 -16.80
C ASP A 597 20.91 2.44 -17.82
N VAL A 598 21.41 1.26 -17.50
CA VAL A 598 22.37 0.52 -18.32
C VAL A 598 21.95 -0.93 -18.40
N ARG A 599 22.06 -1.52 -19.60
CA ARG A 599 22.03 -2.97 -19.77
C ARG A 599 23.44 -3.52 -19.91
N LEU A 600 23.75 -4.52 -19.10
CA LEU A 600 24.99 -5.28 -19.18
C LEU A 600 24.71 -6.65 -19.78
N SER A 601 25.46 -7.04 -20.81
CA SER A 601 25.52 -8.42 -21.28
C SER A 601 26.94 -8.97 -21.16
N ARG A 602 27.06 -10.25 -20.82
CA ARG A 602 28.37 -10.90 -20.78
C ARG A 602 28.82 -11.36 -22.17
N SER A 603 29.85 -10.71 -22.73
CA SER A 603 30.69 -11.25 -23.80
C SER A 603 32.15 -11.16 -23.36
N GLU A 604 32.60 -12.17 -22.60
CA GLU A 604 33.91 -12.28 -21.92
C GLU A 604 34.22 -11.19 -20.87
N ASP A 605 33.82 -9.94 -21.09
CA ASP A 605 33.72 -8.84 -20.14
C ASP A 605 32.31 -8.22 -20.21
N TYR A 606 31.74 -7.77 -19.08
CA TYR A 606 30.40 -7.15 -19.07
C TYR A 606 30.40 -5.90 -19.96
N THR A 607 29.73 -5.96 -21.11
CA THR A 607 29.69 -4.86 -22.08
C THR A 607 28.41 -4.03 -21.86
N ILE A 608 28.55 -2.70 -21.80
CA ILE A 608 27.44 -1.74 -21.71
C ILE A 608 26.79 -1.64 -23.10
N ASN A 609 25.56 -2.10 -23.22
CA ASN A 609 24.87 -2.15 -24.52
C ASN A 609 24.03 -0.90 -24.83
N ASP A 610 23.52 -0.25 -23.78
CA ASP A 610 22.67 0.93 -23.89
C ASP A 610 22.85 1.77 -22.63
N THR A 611 22.92 3.10 -22.79
CA THR A 611 23.12 4.04 -21.68
C THR A 611 22.13 5.18 -21.84
N THR A 612 21.17 5.29 -20.92
CA THR A 612 20.37 6.51 -20.79
C THR A 612 20.83 7.24 -19.54
N TYR A 613 21.34 8.47 -19.70
CA TYR A 613 21.81 9.32 -18.60
C TYR A 613 21.06 10.65 -18.63
N GLY A 614 20.34 10.96 -17.55
CA GLY A 614 19.48 12.14 -17.50
C GLY A 614 19.26 12.62 -16.09
N ARG A 615 19.01 13.92 -15.94
CA ARG A 615 18.58 14.48 -14.67
C ARG A 615 17.06 14.34 -14.59
N ILE A 616 16.53 13.68 -13.57
CA ILE A 616 15.09 13.70 -13.33
C ILE A 616 14.75 15.10 -12.81
N GLN A 617 14.15 15.95 -13.64
CA GLN A 617 13.33 17.06 -13.17
C GLN A 617 11.98 16.51 -12.70
N ASN A 618 11.99 15.84 -11.56
CA ASN A 618 10.77 15.63 -10.79
C ASN A 618 10.60 16.90 -9.99
N SER A 619 9.59 17.67 -10.34
CA SER A 619 9.06 18.77 -9.55
C SER A 619 8.57 18.27 -8.20
N ILE A 620 9.49 18.08 -7.26
CA ILE A 620 9.30 18.28 -5.82
C ILE A 620 10.60 18.94 -5.35
N LEU A 621 10.48 20.20 -4.94
CA LEU A 621 11.56 21.03 -4.42
C LEU A 621 12.31 20.30 -3.29
N PRO A 622 13.64 20.10 -3.39
CA PRO A 622 14.47 20.02 -2.20
C PRO A 622 14.60 21.44 -1.65
N GLN A 623 14.21 21.65 -0.40
CA GLN A 623 14.63 22.82 0.36
C GLN A 623 16.16 22.86 0.36
N TYR A 624 16.76 23.85 -0.30
CA TYR A 624 18.15 24.21 -0.08
C TYR A 624 18.18 25.37 0.90
N SER A 625 18.74 25.09 2.08
CA SER A 625 19.14 26.06 3.08
C SER A 625 20.31 26.89 2.55
N GLY A 626 20.12 28.21 2.40
CA GLY A 626 21.21 29.17 2.16
C GLY A 626 20.89 30.23 1.11
N GLN A 627 20.30 31.35 1.56
CA GLN A 627 20.31 32.69 0.94
C GLN A 627 20.22 32.81 -0.60
N GLN A 628 19.01 32.90 -1.13
CA GLN A 628 18.42 34.09 -1.77
C GLN A 628 17.23 33.67 -2.64
N ALA A 629 16.15 34.44 -2.54
CA ALA A 629 14.85 34.17 -3.12
C ALA A 629 14.87 33.93 -4.65
N ILE A 630 13.95 33.08 -5.11
CA ILE A 630 13.37 33.19 -6.45
C ILE A 630 12.74 34.59 -6.54
N GLY A 631 13.44 35.51 -7.18
CA GLY A 631 12.90 36.80 -7.55
C GLY A 631 12.51 36.76 -9.02
N VAL A 632 11.27 37.14 -9.32
CA VAL A 632 11.02 37.87 -10.56
C VAL A 632 11.88 39.13 -10.46
N VAL A 633 13.00 39.18 -11.18
CA VAL A 633 13.76 40.41 -11.26
C VAL A 633 12.96 41.34 -12.17
N ASN A 634 12.26 42.30 -11.57
CA ASN A 634 11.88 43.52 -12.29
C ASN A 634 13.19 44.16 -12.75
N CYS A 635 13.55 44.00 -14.03
CA CYS A 635 14.60 44.79 -14.66
C CYS A 635 13.98 46.14 -15.05
N PRO A 636 14.22 47.24 -14.31
CA PRO A 636 13.57 48.53 -14.57
C PRO A 636 14.17 49.26 -15.78
N GLN A 637 15.13 48.64 -16.49
CA GLN A 637 15.88 49.27 -17.56
C GLN A 637 16.11 48.32 -18.74
N TRP A 638 15.03 47.81 -19.34
CA TRP A 638 14.93 47.74 -20.80
C TRP A 638 13.48 47.52 -21.26
N SER A 639 13.00 48.38 -22.15
CA SER A 639 11.80 48.19 -22.96
C SER A 639 12.22 48.24 -24.43
N PRO A 640 11.88 47.24 -25.26
CA PRO A 640 11.88 47.45 -26.70
C PRO A 640 10.80 48.49 -27.01
N VAL A 641 11.10 49.37 -27.96
CA VAL A 641 10.14 50.36 -28.44
C VAL A 641 8.93 49.63 -29.02
N GLY A 642 7.80 49.66 -28.31
CA GLY A 642 6.50 49.20 -28.77
C GLY A 642 5.98 47.90 -28.11
N SER A 643 5.10 48.08 -27.11
CA SER A 643 4.08 47.16 -26.57
C SER A 643 4.48 45.83 -25.87
N GLY A 644 4.42 45.86 -24.52
CA GLY A 644 3.77 44.81 -23.72
C GLY A 644 4.66 43.87 -22.87
N ASN A 645 4.25 43.65 -21.62
CA ASN A 645 4.82 42.74 -20.61
C ASN A 645 5.17 41.35 -21.16
N GLY A 646 6.44 40.96 -21.09
CA GLY A 646 6.91 39.60 -21.37
C GLY A 646 7.70 39.03 -20.20
N ALA A 647 7.71 37.71 -20.05
CA ALA A 647 8.43 37.01 -19.00
C ALA A 647 9.80 36.53 -19.51
N LEU A 648 10.86 36.88 -18.80
CA LEU A 648 12.21 36.38 -19.05
C LEU A 648 12.40 35.05 -18.31
N PHE A 649 12.75 34.00 -19.06
CA PHE A 649 13.08 32.69 -18.50
C PHE A 649 14.55 32.37 -18.76
N GLU A 650 15.26 31.94 -17.73
CA GLU A 650 16.64 31.47 -17.82
C GLU A 650 16.69 29.97 -17.55
N ALA A 651 17.26 29.20 -18.48
CA ALA A 651 17.33 27.75 -18.40
C ALA A 651 18.78 27.26 -18.58
N GLY A 652 19.28 26.54 -17.58
CA GLY A 652 20.56 25.81 -17.61
C GLY A 652 21.80 26.68 -17.33
N TYR A 653 22.67 26.18 -16.44
CA TYR A 653 24.03 26.67 -16.26
C TYR A 653 24.99 25.59 -16.76
N ALA A 654 25.64 25.85 -17.89
CA ALA A 654 26.83 25.11 -18.29
C ALA A 654 28.01 26.08 -18.20
N LYS A 655 28.81 25.96 -17.14
CA LYS A 655 30.14 26.57 -16.94
C LYS A 655 30.31 27.92 -17.67
N ASP A 656 29.54 28.92 -17.23
CA ASP A 656 29.55 30.34 -17.67
C ASP A 656 28.67 30.71 -18.88
N ARG A 657 27.71 29.86 -19.28
CA ARG A 657 26.69 30.15 -20.30
C ARG A 657 25.27 29.85 -19.82
N VAL A 658 24.34 30.74 -20.17
CA VAL A 658 22.90 30.68 -19.84
C VAL A 658 22.08 30.84 -21.12
N LEU A 659 21.07 30.00 -21.32
CA LEU A 659 20.07 30.19 -22.36
C LEU A 659 18.98 31.12 -21.83
N GLN A 660 18.78 32.25 -22.51
CA GLN A 660 17.74 33.22 -22.19
C GLN A 660 16.61 33.14 -23.22
N LEU A 661 15.37 33.10 -22.72
CA LEU A 661 14.14 33.00 -23.50
C LEU A 661 13.23 34.17 -23.14
N PHE A 662 12.68 34.83 -24.16
CA PHE A 662 11.72 35.92 -24.00
C PHE A 662 10.53 35.71 -24.92
N ILE A 663 9.32 35.83 -24.38
CA ILE A 663 8.08 35.77 -25.17
C ILE A 663 7.44 37.15 -25.09
N ASP A 664 7.22 37.77 -26.26
CA ASP A 664 6.52 39.04 -26.32
C ASP A 664 5.00 38.86 -26.28
N SER A 665 4.28 39.97 -26.13
CA SER A 665 2.82 40.01 -26.09
C SER A 665 2.14 39.54 -27.40
N SER A 666 2.91 39.31 -28.47
CA SER A 666 2.45 38.75 -29.75
C SER A 666 2.73 37.24 -29.90
N ASN A 667 3.08 36.55 -28.81
CA ASN A 667 3.48 35.13 -28.78
C ASN A 667 4.71 34.81 -29.64
N SER A 668 5.56 35.80 -29.93
CA SER A 668 6.82 35.56 -30.62
C SER A 668 7.90 35.15 -29.62
N LEU A 669 8.60 34.04 -29.89
CA LEU A 669 9.68 33.55 -29.05
C LEU A 669 11.02 34.13 -29.51
N TYR A 670 11.75 34.73 -28.59
CA TYR A 670 13.12 35.20 -28.78
C TYR A 670 14.05 34.37 -27.91
N VAL A 671 15.17 33.94 -28.50
CA VAL A 671 16.14 33.08 -27.84
C VAL A 671 17.54 33.65 -28.00
N ARG A 672 18.36 33.54 -26.95
CA ARG A 672 19.77 33.90 -26.97
C ARG A 672 20.59 33.00 -26.05
N LEU A 673 21.83 32.71 -26.46
CA LEU A 673 22.85 32.17 -25.57
C LEU A 673 23.68 33.32 -24.97
N SER A 674 23.71 33.42 -23.65
CA SER A 674 24.33 34.52 -22.89
C SER A 674 25.49 33.99 -22.04
N THR A 675 26.51 34.81 -21.78
CA THR A 675 27.59 34.54 -20.81
C THR A 675 27.47 35.49 -19.63
N GLU A 676 28.13 35.22 -18.50
CA GLU A 676 28.08 36.14 -17.34
C GLU A 676 28.49 37.58 -17.70
N VAL A 677 29.46 37.74 -18.61
CA VAL A 677 29.98 39.05 -19.03
C VAL A 677 28.98 39.85 -19.85
N ASN A 678 28.08 39.20 -20.60
CA ASN A 678 27.11 39.88 -21.46
C ASN A 678 25.65 39.69 -21.02
N ARG A 679 25.41 39.11 -19.83
CA ARG A 679 24.07 38.75 -19.33
C ARG A 679 23.03 39.87 -19.35
N ASN A 680 23.50 41.11 -19.18
CA ASN A 680 22.67 42.32 -19.15
C ASN A 680 22.69 43.12 -20.46
N THR A 681 23.28 42.61 -21.55
CA THR A 681 23.33 43.31 -22.83
C THR A 681 22.06 43.07 -23.65
N THR A 682 21.73 44.02 -24.53
CA THR A 682 20.51 44.01 -25.35
C THR A 682 20.69 43.40 -26.74
N THR A 683 21.87 42.85 -27.05
CA THR A 683 22.24 42.35 -28.38
C THR A 683 22.26 40.82 -28.44
N GLY A 684 22.13 40.21 -29.64
CA GLY A 684 22.30 38.76 -29.82
C GLY A 684 21.05 37.89 -29.67
N TRP A 685 19.85 38.49 -29.66
CA TRP A 685 18.57 37.78 -29.65
C TRP A 685 18.15 37.35 -31.06
N ARG A 686 17.63 36.12 -31.19
CA ARG A 686 17.07 35.60 -32.43
C ARG A 686 15.60 35.27 -32.22
N LYS A 687 14.73 35.82 -33.06
CA LYS A 687 13.31 35.42 -33.14
C LYS A 687 13.24 34.04 -33.81
N ILE A 688 12.53 33.11 -33.19
CA ILE A 688 12.28 31.75 -33.71
C ILE A 688 10.87 31.69 -34.25
#